data_AF-A0AAV9G1Y3-F1
#
_entry.id   AF-A0AAV9G1Y3-F1
#
_cell.length_a   1.000
_cell.length_b   1.000
_cell.length_c   1.000
_cell.angle_alpha   90.00
_cell.angle_beta   90.00
_cell.angle_gamma   90.00
#
_symmetry.space_group_name_H-M   'P 1'
#
loop_
_entity.id
_entity.type
_entity.pdbx_description
1 polymer ?
#
loop_
_entity_poly.entity_id
_entity_poly.type
_entity_poly.pdbx_seq_one_letter_code
_entity_poly.pdbx_strand_id
1 'polypeptide(L)'
;MASMQARRFANHPGAKQASAEQLQYKHDVDRNPYLKGLPLLLVSVIVSRSQWIQSFLWRNGKLGEPKLAPGLDEEVWRFTPNVIPLATSADAQAMLEIGPELTEPEPLELAGRFYSAADYHGMYSRGEVTPLQVVQGLLPLIRRDVTPRSKYAVAWLQTDVEAVLAAARASTERWKHKQPLSVLDGVPFGVKDDIDVKGFVSTMGMSFDEKHDYFRAPAKTTEWPVQKLLEAGAIMMGKMNQNEIGMDTTGCNPCTGTPQNWYAKSYYTGGSSSGAGSALSAGTVPICLGTDAGGSCRIPPAHCGVYGLKVTYNRLCTQKSTVCVVAPLAATAADLTIAYRIASQPNPNDQNTSLFATSIPPSPSAKKYLGLCHAWLADAEPDVRSVFDAAFAHLTSPAGGSYEPIDIELPFLRQGQLAHTAICLLEAADHARSRCPRPTNPMAPLSATNRIAVGIGAQAPAIDMYKYAQLRQVIMAHLAWLWEQYPGMMILTPTTRAAGWPIEDGDLVHGMQDANKTVAEMAYAWYANLSGCPAVTCPAGYVKPAEGRDGWGAEEQLLGFARGVEGYLNGVYGGRKRPEEWVDVPKKVYDWEPHREIIYNIYVEQRKSLADLQEYLSTHHGLKPGRRQLQAQFKLWDFPQKYRRTWKDETLVARTRELWTLNYTHSEMLATLREEGFDIESDELVNLRRKFGMALRLPGSGFVGKEEKGNGDGEETETESESDEDGMVFDEQYFAMKEARKAERKRMLEMENAELWATKKRRRHTKPFAGLPADPPAPPRFPSETTLEEAKAILQISVADYREMRAKFLRICEENGVMKKTVCGPERWEGLKEQLIRECMYLRAVMWDPADMDRKRLAIEIISNDVTKRIRVIGHVMGIPEAKRVLNLNPREGNEVRAVLYKMLEADRFVSKREDGNEHWEELKRIWLEKTNLMSRIAEPSSDEERKRVQKAVFVIAKDALRRYVDSFGDDDYDPGPEPFSPESENEQQPTESHNPFLTQEYIQAYHAAANGQRPGPSSKAPIRQPPSAPASAPAPAPAPAPAPLPVQSSTIGVYFRLHPSSSIPAPSMWISTITSRSVTELREAAVTRFSEPALCVGIEGIIKDGRGGEMLPLPVNDDSELEAYLDHVQGMMAPTFSVTLVPGNNEWA
;
A
#
# COMPACT_ATOMS: atom_id res chain seq x y z
N MET A 1 -26.84 23.94 -29.14
CA MET A 1 -26.08 23.34 -28.03
C MET A 1 -25.42 22.01 -28.41
N ALA A 2 -26.05 21.13 -29.19
CA ALA A 2 -25.50 19.81 -29.58
C ALA A 2 -24.03 19.79 -30.08
N SER A 3 -23.54 20.85 -30.74
CA SER A 3 -22.17 20.92 -31.24
C SER A 3 -21.05 21.01 -30.17
N MET A 4 -21.38 21.18 -28.89
CA MET A 4 -20.38 21.23 -27.80
C MET A 4 -20.13 19.88 -27.11
N GLN A 5 -21.10 18.97 -27.05
CA GLN A 5 -20.92 17.67 -26.36
C GLN A 5 -20.07 16.68 -27.18
N ALA A 6 -20.07 16.79 -28.51
CA ALA A 6 -19.33 15.92 -29.44
C ALA A 6 -17.78 16.01 -29.33
N ARG A 7 -17.23 16.72 -28.34
CA ARG A 7 -15.78 16.93 -28.14
C ARG A 7 -15.16 16.07 -27.02
N ARG A 8 -15.91 15.16 -26.39
CA ARG A 8 -15.43 14.33 -25.26
C ARG A 8 -15.05 12.87 -25.58
N PHE A 9 -15.29 12.39 -26.80
CA PHE A 9 -15.01 11.01 -27.17
C PHE A 9 -14.32 10.90 -28.53
N ALA A 10 -13.22 10.16 -28.62
CA ALA A 10 -12.68 9.72 -29.89
C ALA A 10 -13.55 8.59 -30.48
N ASN A 11 -13.65 8.56 -31.82
CA ASN A 11 -14.36 7.54 -32.59
C ASN A 11 -15.88 7.38 -32.28
N HIS A 12 -16.51 8.39 -31.65
CA HIS A 12 -17.95 8.40 -31.34
C HIS A 12 -18.83 8.00 -32.55
N PRO A 13 -19.91 7.20 -32.38
CA PRO A 13 -20.74 6.75 -33.50
C PRO A 13 -21.61 7.84 -34.12
N GLY A 14 -21.86 8.93 -33.40
CA GLY A 14 -22.89 9.92 -33.72
C GLY A 14 -24.26 9.45 -33.24
N ALA A 15 -25.05 10.33 -32.62
CA ALA A 15 -26.38 9.98 -32.15
C ALA A 15 -27.38 9.96 -33.33
N LYS A 16 -28.06 8.83 -33.53
CA LYS A 16 -29.13 8.65 -34.54
C LYS A 16 -30.14 7.63 -34.01
N GLN A 17 -31.41 8.01 -33.90
CA GLN A 17 -32.47 7.07 -33.59
C GLN A 17 -32.66 6.07 -34.76
N ALA A 18 -32.82 4.78 -34.46
CA ALA A 18 -33.13 3.77 -35.46
C ALA A 18 -34.59 3.88 -35.92
N SER A 19 -34.92 3.36 -37.11
CA SER A 19 -36.30 3.40 -37.61
C SER A 19 -37.22 2.41 -36.88
N ALA A 20 -38.53 2.66 -36.91
CA ALA A 20 -39.52 1.76 -36.31
C ALA A 20 -39.53 0.34 -36.92
N GLU A 21 -38.95 0.14 -38.10
CA GLU A 21 -38.74 -1.19 -38.70
C GLU A 21 -37.51 -1.89 -38.09
N GLN A 22 -36.43 -1.14 -37.84
CA GLN A 22 -35.19 -1.63 -37.25
C GLN A 22 -35.34 -1.98 -35.76
N LEU A 23 -36.31 -1.35 -35.07
CA LEU A 23 -36.67 -1.58 -33.67
C LEU A 23 -37.58 -2.81 -33.47
N GLN A 24 -38.10 -3.44 -34.53
CA GLN A 24 -38.99 -4.60 -34.39
C GLN A 24 -38.22 -5.82 -33.85
N TYR A 25 -38.60 -6.26 -32.65
CA TYR A 25 -38.11 -7.52 -32.10
C TYR A 25 -39.13 -8.64 -32.23
N LYS A 26 -38.64 -9.81 -32.64
CA LYS A 26 -39.38 -11.08 -32.65
C LYS A 26 -38.42 -12.19 -32.26
N HIS A 27 -38.77 -12.92 -31.20
CA HIS A 27 -38.08 -14.16 -30.86
C HIS A 27 -38.43 -15.24 -31.90
N ASP A 28 -37.40 -15.87 -32.47
CA ASP A 28 -37.55 -16.97 -33.44
C ASP A 28 -36.72 -18.17 -32.99
N VAL A 29 -37.39 -19.29 -32.74
CA VAL A 29 -36.75 -20.54 -32.33
C VAL A 29 -36.01 -21.16 -33.51
N ASP A 30 -34.69 -21.20 -33.43
CA ASP A 30 -33.83 -21.84 -34.42
C ASP A 30 -33.89 -23.38 -34.35
N ARG A 31 -33.49 -24.02 -35.45
CA ARG A 31 -33.51 -25.47 -35.63
C ARG A 31 -32.15 -25.97 -36.10
N ASN A 32 -31.09 -25.63 -35.35
CA ASN A 32 -29.78 -26.24 -35.54
C ASN A 32 -29.74 -27.64 -34.91
N PRO A 33 -28.98 -28.59 -35.47
CA PRO A 33 -28.87 -29.93 -34.92
C PRO A 33 -28.10 -29.95 -33.59
N TYR A 34 -28.67 -30.57 -32.56
CA TYR A 34 -27.96 -30.92 -31.34
C TYR A 34 -27.13 -32.20 -31.55
N LEU A 35 -25.87 -32.18 -31.11
CA LEU A 35 -24.92 -33.28 -31.32
C LEU A 35 -24.14 -33.58 -30.05
N LYS A 36 -24.15 -34.84 -29.59
CA LYS A 36 -23.25 -35.35 -28.54
C LYS A 36 -22.75 -36.75 -28.85
N GLY A 37 -21.77 -37.23 -28.08
CA GLY A 37 -21.25 -38.60 -28.18
C GLY A 37 -20.74 -39.00 -29.56
N LEU A 38 -20.97 -40.26 -29.96
CA LEU A 38 -20.49 -40.78 -31.26
C LEU A 38 -21.01 -39.98 -32.48
N PRO A 39 -22.28 -39.54 -32.56
CA PRO A 39 -22.74 -38.61 -33.61
C PRO A 39 -21.90 -37.34 -33.72
N LEU A 40 -21.55 -36.69 -32.60
CA LEU A 40 -20.70 -35.50 -32.60
C LEU A 40 -19.31 -35.78 -33.18
N LEU A 41 -18.69 -36.90 -32.77
CA LEU A 41 -17.39 -37.32 -33.29
C LEU A 41 -17.43 -37.52 -34.81
N LEU A 42 -18.42 -38.27 -35.31
CA LEU A 42 -18.59 -38.56 -36.74
C LEU A 42 -18.88 -37.30 -37.57
N VAL A 43 -19.81 -36.46 -37.12
CA VAL A 43 -20.15 -35.21 -37.81
C VAL A 43 -18.97 -34.25 -37.83
N SER A 44 -18.18 -34.15 -36.75
CA SER A 44 -16.98 -33.27 -36.73
C SER A 44 -15.95 -33.64 -37.80
N VAL A 45 -15.74 -34.95 -38.04
CA VAL A 45 -14.80 -35.49 -39.05
C VAL A 45 -15.25 -35.20 -40.48
N ILE A 46 -16.57 -35.16 -40.70
CA ILE A 46 -17.23 -34.85 -41.97
C ILE A 46 -17.24 -33.34 -42.22
N VAL A 47 -17.70 -32.54 -41.25
CA VAL A 47 -17.74 -31.07 -41.32
C VAL A 47 -16.34 -30.50 -41.52
N SER A 48 -15.31 -31.00 -40.83
CA SER A 48 -13.93 -30.51 -40.99
C SER A 48 -13.31 -30.78 -42.37
N ARG A 49 -14.00 -31.50 -43.28
CA ARG A 49 -13.51 -31.87 -44.62
C ARG A 49 -14.43 -31.42 -45.76
N SER A 50 -15.65 -30.95 -45.48
CA SER A 50 -16.64 -30.63 -46.51
C SER A 50 -17.08 -29.18 -46.43
N GLN A 51 -16.52 -28.34 -47.29
CA GLN A 51 -16.90 -26.93 -47.44
C GLN A 51 -18.40 -26.78 -47.75
N TRP A 52 -18.99 -27.69 -48.53
CA TRP A 52 -20.43 -27.69 -48.82
C TRP A 52 -21.28 -27.86 -47.55
N ILE A 53 -20.88 -28.74 -46.63
CA ILE A 53 -21.59 -28.94 -45.35
C ILE A 53 -21.36 -27.74 -44.42
N GLN A 54 -20.14 -27.19 -44.37
CA GLN A 54 -19.83 -25.97 -43.63
C GLN A 54 -20.70 -24.79 -44.10
N SER A 55 -20.77 -24.53 -45.40
CA SER A 55 -21.62 -23.48 -46.00
C SER A 55 -23.12 -23.77 -45.86
N PHE A 56 -23.54 -25.03 -45.83
CA PHE A 56 -24.92 -25.41 -45.51
C PHE A 56 -25.27 -25.05 -44.06
N LEU A 57 -24.40 -25.42 -43.10
CA LEU A 57 -24.60 -25.13 -41.68
C LEU A 57 -24.55 -23.62 -41.38
N TRP A 58 -23.70 -22.83 -42.07
CA TRP A 58 -23.72 -21.36 -42.02
C TRP A 58 -25.10 -20.78 -42.39
N ARG A 59 -25.75 -21.35 -43.41
CA ARG A 59 -27.09 -20.95 -43.86
C ARG A 59 -28.18 -21.47 -42.90
N ASN A 60 -28.07 -22.70 -42.40
CA ASN A 60 -29.01 -23.28 -41.43
C ASN A 60 -29.04 -22.47 -40.12
N GLY A 61 -27.87 -22.06 -39.64
CA GLY A 61 -27.71 -21.18 -38.47
C GLY A 61 -28.03 -19.71 -38.75
N LYS A 62 -28.59 -19.37 -39.92
CA LYS A 62 -29.01 -18.02 -40.32
C LYS A 62 -27.92 -16.94 -40.25
N LEU A 63 -26.65 -17.33 -40.15
CA LEU A 63 -25.53 -16.41 -39.89
C LEU A 63 -25.36 -15.36 -41.00
N GLY A 64 -25.74 -15.73 -42.23
CA GLY A 64 -25.78 -14.82 -43.37
C GLY A 64 -27.08 -14.02 -43.58
N GLU A 65 -28.09 -14.14 -42.71
CA GLU A 65 -29.34 -13.37 -42.82
C GLU A 65 -29.24 -11.88 -42.40
N PRO A 66 -28.37 -11.45 -41.45
CA PRO A 66 -28.30 -10.04 -41.02
C PRO A 66 -28.04 -9.00 -42.13
N LYS A 67 -27.52 -9.42 -43.30
CA LYS A 67 -27.38 -8.55 -44.47
C LYS A 67 -28.68 -8.20 -45.18
N LEU A 68 -29.77 -8.88 -44.85
CA LEU A 68 -31.12 -8.61 -45.33
C LEU A 68 -31.88 -7.64 -44.40
N ALA A 69 -31.23 -7.13 -43.34
CA ALA A 69 -31.84 -6.18 -42.41
C ALA A 69 -32.06 -4.80 -43.06
N PRO A 70 -33.22 -4.15 -42.81
CA PRO A 70 -33.61 -2.93 -43.51
C PRO A 70 -32.75 -1.72 -43.15
N GLY A 71 -32.50 -0.86 -44.15
CA GLY A 71 -31.78 0.41 -43.98
C GLY A 71 -30.27 0.29 -43.76
N LEU A 72 -29.66 -0.90 -43.89
CA LEU A 72 -28.20 -1.04 -43.72
C LEU A 72 -27.39 -0.42 -44.85
N ASP A 73 -27.89 -0.39 -46.10
CA ASP A 73 -27.11 0.08 -47.27
C ASP A 73 -26.67 1.54 -47.21
N GLU A 74 -27.38 2.38 -46.45
CA GLU A 74 -27.08 3.81 -46.27
C GLU A 74 -26.04 4.08 -45.16
N GLU A 75 -25.65 3.06 -44.39
CA GLU A 75 -24.84 3.22 -43.17
C GLU A 75 -23.34 2.95 -43.38
N VAL A 76 -22.51 3.63 -42.60
CA VAL A 76 -21.04 3.49 -42.67
C VAL A 76 -20.52 2.24 -41.97
N TRP A 77 -19.44 1.66 -42.47
CA TRP A 77 -18.87 0.40 -41.96
C TRP A 77 -18.09 0.58 -40.65
N ARG A 78 -18.67 0.19 -39.50
CA ARG A 78 -17.97 0.17 -38.20
C ARG A 78 -17.40 -1.20 -37.86
N PHE A 79 -16.17 -1.47 -38.28
CA PHE A 79 -15.51 -2.77 -38.06
C PHE A 79 -15.05 -3.04 -36.61
N THR A 80 -14.86 -2.01 -35.79
CA THR A 80 -14.58 -2.14 -34.35
C THR A 80 -15.47 -1.20 -33.54
N PRO A 81 -15.94 -1.60 -32.33
CA PRO A 81 -16.73 -0.74 -31.45
C PRO A 81 -15.86 0.19 -30.59
N ASN A 82 -14.75 0.68 -31.13
CA ASN A 82 -13.81 1.54 -30.42
C ASN A 82 -14.43 2.92 -30.21
N VAL A 83 -14.70 3.30 -28.96
CA VAL A 83 -15.16 4.63 -28.54
C VAL A 83 -14.43 4.95 -27.24
N ILE A 84 -13.62 6.00 -27.24
CA ILE A 84 -12.68 6.28 -26.15
C ILE A 84 -13.06 7.60 -25.49
N PRO A 85 -13.44 7.64 -24.19
CA PRO A 85 -13.58 8.88 -23.44
C PRO A 85 -12.23 9.56 -23.30
N LEU A 86 -12.12 10.80 -23.77
CA LEU A 86 -10.90 11.61 -23.70
C LEU A 86 -10.92 12.48 -22.45
N ALA A 87 -9.78 12.60 -21.78
CA ALA A 87 -9.64 13.45 -20.60
C ALA A 87 -9.75 14.93 -20.98
N THR A 88 -10.47 15.73 -20.18
CA THR A 88 -10.25 17.18 -20.15
C THR A 88 -9.05 17.50 -19.25
N SER A 89 -8.56 18.73 -19.26
CA SER A 89 -7.38 19.15 -18.46
C SER A 89 -7.57 19.01 -16.94
N ALA A 90 -8.79 18.81 -16.46
CA ALA A 90 -9.09 18.48 -15.05
C ALA A 90 -9.18 16.97 -14.77
N ASP A 91 -9.41 16.13 -15.79
CA ASP A 91 -9.61 14.68 -15.65
C ASP A 91 -8.30 13.88 -15.76
N ALA A 92 -7.16 14.56 -15.97
CA ALA A 92 -5.82 13.98 -16.15
C ALA A 92 -5.19 13.44 -14.84
N GLN A 93 -6.01 12.98 -13.90
CA GLN A 93 -5.56 12.32 -12.68
C GLN A 93 -5.11 10.88 -12.96
N ALA A 94 -4.25 10.37 -12.08
CA ALA A 94 -3.86 8.96 -12.04
C ALA A 94 -5.05 8.04 -11.68
N MET A 95 -4.75 6.76 -11.41
CA MET A 95 -5.71 5.80 -10.87
C MET A 95 -6.47 6.40 -9.68
N LEU A 96 -7.81 6.26 -9.66
CA LEU A 96 -8.61 6.62 -8.49
C LEU A 96 -8.10 5.91 -7.23
N GLU A 97 -8.08 6.63 -6.13
CA GLU A 97 -7.67 6.09 -4.83
C GLU A 97 -8.54 4.90 -4.40
N ILE A 98 -7.96 4.01 -3.61
CA ILE A 98 -8.63 2.82 -3.06
C ILE A 98 -8.90 3.12 -1.58
N GLY A 99 -10.03 3.78 -1.32
CA GLY A 99 -10.37 4.31 0.00
C GLY A 99 -10.80 3.26 1.04
N PRO A 100 -11.19 3.71 2.25
CA PRO A 100 -11.70 2.84 3.30
C PRO A 100 -12.87 1.95 2.84
N GLU A 101 -13.73 2.45 1.96
CA GLU A 101 -14.91 1.75 1.45
C GLU A 101 -14.59 0.59 0.46
N LEU A 102 -13.30 0.35 0.23
CA LEU A 102 -12.75 -0.81 -0.49
C LEU A 102 -11.74 -1.61 0.35
N THR A 103 -11.20 -1.03 1.42
CA THR A 103 -10.09 -1.61 2.22
C THR A 103 -10.51 -2.07 3.62
N GLU A 104 -11.71 -1.71 4.08
CA GLU A 104 -12.32 -2.27 5.29
C GLU A 104 -12.98 -3.64 4.98
N PRO A 105 -12.70 -4.71 5.74
CA PRO A 105 -13.36 -6.00 5.56
C PRO A 105 -14.83 -5.98 5.98
N GLU A 106 -15.67 -6.76 5.29
CA GLU A 106 -17.05 -7.01 5.73
C GLU A 106 -17.10 -7.63 7.15
N PRO A 107 -18.07 -7.24 8.01
CA PRO A 107 -18.30 -7.82 9.33
C PRO A 107 -18.24 -9.35 9.35
N LEU A 108 -17.58 -9.92 10.37
CA LEU A 108 -17.30 -11.35 10.42
C LEU A 108 -18.56 -12.21 10.50
N GLU A 109 -19.62 -11.63 11.04
CA GLU A 109 -20.94 -12.18 11.34
C GLU A 109 -21.84 -12.32 10.10
N LEU A 110 -21.49 -11.70 8.96
CA LEU A 110 -22.31 -11.74 7.75
C LEU A 110 -22.42 -13.16 7.19
N ALA A 111 -23.66 -13.65 7.08
CA ALA A 111 -23.95 -14.99 6.60
C ALA A 111 -23.44 -15.18 5.16
N GLY A 112 -22.48 -16.10 5.00
CA GLY A 112 -21.98 -16.54 3.70
C GLY A 112 -21.12 -15.53 2.93
N ARG A 113 -20.64 -14.44 3.55
CA ARG A 113 -19.64 -13.52 2.95
C ARG A 113 -18.43 -14.26 2.39
N PHE A 114 -17.77 -13.72 1.37
CA PHE A 114 -16.52 -14.29 0.84
C PHE A 114 -15.29 -13.60 1.47
N TYR A 115 -14.12 -14.24 1.41
CA TYR A 115 -12.87 -13.55 1.79
C TYR A 115 -12.48 -12.58 0.68
N SER A 116 -12.34 -11.30 1.02
CA SER A 116 -11.90 -10.24 0.10
C SER A 116 -10.39 -9.99 0.18
N ALA A 117 -9.86 -9.16 -0.73
CA ALA A 117 -8.52 -8.60 -0.64
C ALA A 117 -8.31 -7.85 0.68
N ALA A 118 -9.32 -7.12 1.17
CA ALA A 118 -9.31 -6.46 2.48
C ALA A 118 -9.17 -7.47 3.64
N ASP A 119 -9.83 -8.64 3.58
CA ASP A 119 -9.63 -9.70 4.56
C ASP A 119 -8.18 -10.21 4.58
N TYR A 120 -7.61 -10.51 3.41
CA TYR A 120 -6.20 -10.94 3.31
C TYR A 120 -5.24 -9.87 3.82
N HIS A 121 -5.41 -8.61 3.40
CA HIS A 121 -4.62 -7.46 3.85
C HIS A 121 -4.74 -7.24 5.37
N GLY A 122 -5.94 -7.40 5.93
CA GLY A 122 -6.20 -7.37 7.37
C GLY A 122 -5.49 -8.49 8.13
N MET A 123 -5.57 -9.73 7.64
CA MET A 123 -4.88 -10.87 8.26
C MET A 123 -3.36 -10.75 8.18
N TYR A 124 -2.81 -10.24 7.06
CA TYR A 124 -1.37 -10.01 6.90
C TYR A 124 -0.85 -8.88 7.79
N SER A 125 -1.56 -7.74 7.85
CA SER A 125 -1.19 -6.59 8.70
C SER A 125 -1.24 -6.91 10.21
N ARG A 126 -2.17 -7.79 10.64
CA ARG A 126 -2.24 -8.30 12.01
C ARG A 126 -1.28 -9.47 12.30
N GLY A 127 -0.65 -10.04 11.27
CA GLY A 127 0.25 -11.19 11.38
C GLY A 127 -0.45 -12.50 11.75
N GLU A 128 -1.72 -12.66 11.35
CA GLU A 128 -2.55 -13.83 11.64
C GLU A 128 -2.25 -15.00 10.70
N VAL A 129 -1.94 -14.70 9.44
CA VAL A 129 -1.28 -15.57 8.45
C VAL A 129 -0.29 -14.73 7.64
N THR A 130 0.57 -15.37 6.84
CA THR A 130 1.43 -14.68 5.86
C THR A 130 1.05 -15.01 4.41
N PRO A 131 1.44 -14.19 3.42
CA PRO A 131 1.27 -14.52 2.00
C PRO A 131 1.89 -15.87 1.61
N LEU A 132 3.08 -16.19 2.14
CA LEU A 132 3.73 -17.49 1.95
C LEU A 132 2.89 -18.65 2.51
N GLN A 133 2.30 -18.46 3.69
CA GLN A 133 1.42 -19.46 4.32
C GLN A 133 0.14 -19.70 3.50
N VAL A 134 -0.52 -18.64 3.05
CA VAL A 134 -1.71 -18.72 2.17
C VAL A 134 -1.38 -19.46 0.88
N VAL A 135 -0.28 -19.10 0.22
CA VAL A 135 0.21 -19.78 -0.99
C VAL A 135 0.52 -21.26 -0.75
N GLN A 136 1.19 -21.58 0.37
CA GLN A 136 1.50 -22.97 0.74
C GLN A 136 0.24 -23.81 1.00
N GLY A 137 -0.82 -23.22 1.58
CA GLY A 137 -2.13 -23.87 1.74
C GLY A 137 -2.89 -24.07 0.42
N LEU A 138 -2.74 -23.14 -0.54
CA LEU A 138 -3.41 -23.20 -1.84
C LEU A 138 -2.75 -24.18 -2.83
N LEU A 139 -1.42 -24.27 -2.86
CA LEU A 139 -0.69 -25.07 -3.86
C LEU A 139 -1.15 -26.55 -3.95
N PRO A 140 -1.39 -27.29 -2.84
CA PRO A 140 -1.93 -28.65 -2.90
C PRO A 140 -3.36 -28.74 -3.44
N LEU A 141 -4.15 -27.66 -3.34
CA LEU A 141 -5.54 -27.63 -3.79
C LEU A 141 -5.67 -27.37 -5.30
N ILE A 142 -4.78 -26.57 -5.87
CA ILE A 142 -4.87 -26.10 -7.26
C ILE A 142 -4.03 -26.93 -8.26
N ARG A 143 -2.98 -27.61 -7.79
CA ARG A 143 -2.00 -28.29 -8.65
C ARG A 143 -2.53 -29.57 -9.28
N ARG A 144 -2.28 -29.74 -10.59
CA ARG A 144 -2.65 -30.94 -11.36
C ARG A 144 -1.65 -32.10 -11.24
N ASP A 145 -0.42 -31.82 -10.83
CA ASP A 145 0.70 -32.76 -10.71
C ASP A 145 0.83 -33.39 -9.31
N VAL A 146 0.09 -32.87 -8.32
CA VAL A 146 -0.03 -33.49 -6.99
C VAL A 146 -0.89 -34.76 -7.05
N THR A 147 -0.47 -35.81 -6.36
CA THR A 147 -1.17 -37.10 -6.26
C THR A 147 -1.44 -37.45 -4.78
N PRO A 148 -2.68 -37.78 -4.38
CA PRO A 148 -3.91 -37.73 -5.18
C PRO A 148 -4.27 -36.28 -5.58
N ARG A 149 -4.84 -36.11 -6.78
CA ARG A 149 -5.21 -34.77 -7.27
C ARG A 149 -6.41 -34.23 -6.51
N SER A 150 -6.29 -32.99 -6.02
CA SER A 150 -7.39 -32.23 -5.44
C SER A 150 -8.51 -31.98 -6.46
N LYS A 151 -9.77 -32.09 -6.03
CA LYS A 151 -10.96 -31.78 -6.83
C LYS A 151 -10.98 -30.34 -7.38
N TYR A 152 -10.36 -29.39 -6.68
CA TYR A 152 -10.30 -27.99 -7.12
C TYR A 152 -9.30 -27.77 -8.28
N ALA A 153 -8.34 -28.68 -8.49
CA ALA A 153 -7.28 -28.54 -9.51
C ALA A 153 -7.79 -28.57 -10.97
N VAL A 154 -9.04 -29.00 -11.21
CA VAL A 154 -9.64 -28.99 -12.55
C VAL A 154 -9.89 -27.56 -13.05
N ALA A 155 -10.10 -26.60 -12.13
CA ALA A 155 -10.26 -25.17 -12.44
C ALA A 155 -8.97 -24.50 -12.95
N TRP A 156 -7.82 -25.14 -12.79
CA TRP A 156 -6.49 -24.63 -13.12
C TRP A 156 -5.90 -25.43 -14.29
N LEU A 157 -4.80 -24.97 -14.89
CA LEU A 157 -4.06 -25.66 -15.96
C LEU A 157 -2.55 -25.69 -15.70
N GLN A 158 -1.93 -24.54 -15.39
CA GLN A 158 -0.48 -24.40 -15.21
C GLN A 158 -0.19 -23.53 -13.98
N THR A 159 0.79 -23.94 -13.17
CA THR A 159 1.28 -23.17 -12.00
C THR A 159 2.80 -23.25 -11.95
N ASP A 160 3.50 -22.12 -12.05
CA ASP A 160 4.94 -22.04 -11.77
C ASP A 160 5.15 -21.97 -10.25
N VAL A 161 5.38 -23.13 -9.65
CA VAL A 161 5.47 -23.28 -8.19
C VAL A 161 6.58 -22.41 -7.58
N GLU A 162 7.72 -22.24 -8.27
CA GLU A 162 8.83 -21.45 -7.73
C GLU A 162 8.64 -19.95 -7.93
N ALA A 163 8.07 -19.50 -9.04
CA ALA A 163 7.70 -18.09 -9.21
C ALA A 163 6.62 -17.68 -8.19
N VAL A 164 5.60 -18.52 -7.98
CA VAL A 164 4.53 -18.28 -7.00
C VAL A 164 5.11 -18.23 -5.57
N LEU A 165 5.96 -19.19 -5.18
CA LEU A 165 6.62 -19.17 -3.88
C LEU A 165 7.61 -18.00 -3.74
N ALA A 166 8.30 -17.58 -4.80
CA ALA A 166 9.20 -16.43 -4.79
C ALA A 166 8.43 -15.11 -4.55
N ALA A 167 7.32 -14.90 -5.26
CA ALA A 167 6.43 -13.75 -5.03
C ALA A 167 5.87 -13.75 -3.60
N ALA A 168 5.46 -14.92 -3.09
CA ALA A 168 4.94 -15.06 -1.72
C ALA A 168 6.00 -14.82 -0.64
N ARG A 169 7.25 -15.24 -0.87
CA ARG A 169 8.41 -14.94 -0.01
C ARG A 169 8.69 -13.41 0.01
N ALA A 170 8.73 -12.77 -1.16
CA ALA A 170 8.95 -11.33 -1.28
C ALA A 170 7.84 -10.49 -0.61
N SER A 171 6.57 -10.85 -0.81
CA SER A 171 5.42 -10.23 -0.14
C SER A 171 5.48 -10.43 1.38
N THR A 172 5.83 -11.63 1.85
CA THR A 172 5.96 -11.91 3.30
C THR A 172 7.05 -11.05 3.97
N GLU A 173 8.18 -10.82 3.30
CA GLU A 173 9.23 -9.93 3.82
C GLU A 173 8.80 -8.46 3.80
N ARG A 174 8.10 -7.98 2.75
CA ARG A 174 7.49 -6.64 2.73
C ARG A 174 6.52 -6.43 3.89
N TRP A 175 5.64 -7.40 4.15
CA TRP A 175 4.69 -7.37 5.27
C TRP A 175 5.39 -7.35 6.64
N LYS A 176 6.43 -8.16 6.82
CA LYS A 176 7.31 -8.17 8.00
C LYS A 176 8.00 -6.82 8.25
N HIS A 177 8.34 -6.10 7.18
CA HIS A 177 8.88 -4.72 7.25
C HIS A 177 7.79 -3.62 7.29
N LYS A 178 6.50 -3.98 7.27
CA LYS A 178 5.34 -3.06 7.17
C LYS A 178 5.38 -2.15 5.94
N GLN A 179 5.85 -2.67 4.81
CA GLN A 179 5.96 -1.97 3.53
C GLN A 179 5.22 -2.73 2.40
N PRO A 180 3.91 -3.00 2.55
CA PRO A 180 3.13 -3.61 1.46
C PRO A 180 3.00 -2.64 0.26
N LEU A 181 2.99 -3.18 -0.96
CA LEU A 181 2.89 -2.42 -2.20
C LEU A 181 1.50 -1.80 -2.44
N SER A 182 0.43 -2.50 -2.00
CA SER A 182 -0.95 -2.03 -2.10
C SER A 182 -1.89 -2.87 -1.23
N VAL A 183 -3.20 -2.64 -1.32
CA VAL A 183 -4.23 -3.55 -0.78
C VAL A 183 -4.05 -5.00 -1.29
N LEU A 184 -3.58 -5.19 -2.53
CA LEU A 184 -3.39 -6.50 -3.15
C LEU A 184 -2.06 -7.19 -2.79
N ASP A 185 -1.17 -6.60 -1.98
CA ASP A 185 0.13 -7.23 -1.71
C ASP A 185 -0.01 -8.56 -0.97
N GLY A 186 0.32 -9.65 -1.67
CA GLY A 186 0.17 -11.02 -1.17
C GLY A 186 -1.21 -11.64 -1.40
N VAL A 187 -2.14 -10.93 -2.05
CA VAL A 187 -3.47 -11.45 -2.38
C VAL A 187 -3.35 -12.41 -3.58
N PRO A 188 -3.84 -13.66 -3.48
CA PRO A 188 -3.73 -14.63 -4.57
C PRO A 188 -4.76 -14.35 -5.67
N PHE A 189 -4.40 -14.50 -6.95
CA PHE A 189 -5.33 -14.33 -8.07
C PHE A 189 -5.10 -15.34 -9.20
N GLY A 190 -6.12 -15.53 -10.04
CA GLY A 190 -6.07 -16.39 -11.24
C GLY A 190 -6.04 -15.60 -12.55
N VAL A 191 -5.49 -16.21 -13.61
CA VAL A 191 -5.51 -15.65 -14.97
C VAL A 191 -5.96 -16.72 -15.95
N LYS A 192 -6.99 -16.47 -16.76
CA LYS A 192 -7.49 -17.41 -17.77
C LYS A 192 -6.40 -17.81 -18.77
N ASP A 193 -6.45 -19.06 -19.23
CA ASP A 193 -5.37 -19.63 -20.04
C ASP A 193 -5.18 -19.01 -21.43
N ASP A 194 -6.12 -18.19 -21.91
CA ASP A 194 -6.06 -17.41 -23.15
C ASP A 194 -5.43 -16.01 -23.02
N ILE A 195 -5.10 -15.57 -21.80
CA ILE A 195 -4.38 -14.32 -21.54
C ILE A 195 -2.87 -14.60 -21.46
N ASP A 196 -2.07 -13.91 -22.25
CA ASP A 196 -0.62 -14.11 -22.29
C ASP A 196 0.07 -13.60 -21.02
N VAL A 197 0.92 -14.46 -20.43
CA VAL A 197 1.71 -14.17 -19.23
C VAL A 197 3.11 -14.71 -19.44
N LYS A 198 4.13 -13.86 -19.28
CA LYS A 198 5.52 -14.17 -19.56
C LYS A 198 5.97 -15.47 -18.86
N GLY A 199 6.46 -16.43 -19.64
CA GLY A 199 6.93 -17.72 -19.14
C GLY A 199 5.88 -18.83 -19.08
N PHE A 200 4.59 -18.52 -19.18
CA PHE A 200 3.53 -19.52 -19.36
C PHE A 200 3.22 -19.75 -20.84
N VAL A 201 2.80 -20.97 -21.19
CA VAL A 201 2.13 -21.22 -22.48
C VAL A 201 0.67 -20.78 -22.36
N SER A 202 0.04 -20.35 -23.45
CA SER A 202 -1.40 -20.10 -23.52
C SER A 202 -2.02 -21.24 -24.34
N THR A 203 -2.56 -22.27 -23.68
CA THR A 203 -3.02 -23.49 -24.39
C THR A 203 -4.41 -23.34 -25.02
N MET A 204 -5.10 -22.24 -24.75
CA MET A 204 -6.51 -21.99 -25.08
C MET A 204 -7.46 -23.12 -24.60
N GLY A 205 -7.08 -23.85 -23.55
CA GLY A 205 -7.78 -25.05 -23.10
C GLY A 205 -7.85 -26.20 -24.13
N MET A 206 -7.02 -26.21 -25.17
CA MET A 206 -6.96 -27.31 -26.17
C MET A 206 -6.23 -28.54 -25.61
N SER A 207 -6.46 -29.70 -26.23
CA SER A 207 -5.59 -30.87 -26.05
C SER A 207 -4.16 -30.55 -26.48
N PHE A 208 -3.19 -30.78 -25.60
CA PHE A 208 -1.76 -30.62 -25.91
C PHE A 208 -1.33 -31.59 -27.03
N ASP A 209 -0.77 -31.06 -28.12
CA ASP A 209 -0.12 -31.83 -29.19
C ASP A 209 1.28 -31.27 -29.45
N GLU A 210 2.29 -32.00 -28.99
CA GLU A 210 3.72 -31.65 -29.08
C GLU A 210 4.23 -31.42 -30.52
N LYS A 211 3.49 -31.84 -31.54
CA LYS A 211 3.76 -31.55 -32.97
C LYS A 211 3.54 -30.08 -33.35
N HIS A 212 2.80 -29.31 -32.57
CA HIS A 212 2.48 -27.93 -32.85
C HIS A 212 3.26 -27.00 -31.91
N ASP A 213 4.18 -26.21 -32.48
CA ASP A 213 5.10 -25.34 -31.73
C ASP A 213 4.41 -24.38 -30.75
N TYR A 214 3.15 -24.01 -31.03
CA TYR A 214 2.29 -23.20 -30.18
C TYR A 214 2.19 -23.72 -28.74
N PHE A 215 2.04 -25.05 -28.55
CA PHE A 215 1.98 -25.66 -27.21
C PHE A 215 3.33 -25.68 -26.47
N ARG A 216 4.42 -25.32 -27.15
CA ARG A 216 5.80 -25.37 -26.64
C ARG A 216 6.46 -23.99 -26.57
N ALA A 217 5.72 -22.93 -26.90
CA ALA A 217 6.19 -21.55 -26.96
C ALA A 217 5.55 -20.73 -25.82
N PRO A 218 6.29 -20.44 -24.73
CA PRO A 218 5.80 -19.53 -23.71
C PRO A 218 5.62 -18.10 -24.25
N ALA A 219 4.65 -17.38 -23.70
CA ALA A 219 4.49 -15.96 -23.97
C ALA A 219 5.76 -15.18 -23.57
N LYS A 220 6.16 -14.23 -24.41
CA LYS A 220 7.38 -13.40 -24.21
C LYS A 220 7.13 -12.20 -23.31
N THR A 221 5.88 -11.76 -23.26
CA THR A 221 5.35 -10.60 -22.56
C THR A 221 4.20 -11.04 -21.65
N THR A 222 3.87 -10.20 -20.67
CA THR A 222 2.66 -10.34 -19.86
C THR A 222 1.67 -9.29 -20.32
N GLU A 223 0.40 -9.66 -20.48
CA GLU A 223 -0.67 -8.73 -20.80
C GLU A 223 -0.81 -7.64 -19.73
N TRP A 224 -1.00 -6.39 -20.18
CA TRP A 224 -0.95 -5.20 -19.31
C TRP A 224 -1.80 -5.27 -18.02
N PRO A 225 -3.07 -5.70 -18.05
CA PRO A 225 -3.86 -5.84 -16.81
C PRO A 225 -3.29 -6.90 -15.84
N VAL A 226 -2.66 -7.96 -16.34
CA VAL A 226 -1.97 -8.95 -15.47
C VAL A 226 -0.70 -8.34 -14.87
N GLN A 227 0.09 -7.62 -15.68
CA GLN A 227 1.27 -6.90 -15.21
C GLN A 227 0.90 -5.92 -14.08
N LYS A 228 -0.22 -5.20 -14.21
CA LYS A 228 -0.67 -4.24 -13.20
C LYS A 228 -1.05 -4.87 -11.87
N LEU A 229 -1.70 -6.03 -11.88
CA LEU A 229 -1.97 -6.79 -10.64
C LEU A 229 -0.67 -7.30 -9.99
N LEU A 230 0.32 -7.71 -10.78
CA LEU A 230 1.64 -8.14 -10.28
C LEU A 230 2.45 -6.96 -9.70
N GLU A 231 2.42 -5.78 -10.35
CA GLU A 231 3.04 -4.54 -9.86
C GLU A 231 2.41 -4.08 -8.53
N ALA A 232 1.10 -4.26 -8.35
CA ALA A 232 0.40 -4.02 -7.09
C ALA A 232 0.74 -5.05 -5.98
N GLY A 233 1.54 -6.08 -6.27
CA GLY A 233 1.98 -7.10 -5.32
C GLY A 233 1.09 -8.35 -5.24
N ALA A 234 0.08 -8.47 -6.10
CA ALA A 234 -0.80 -9.65 -6.13
C ALA A 234 -0.03 -10.89 -6.64
N ILE A 235 -0.41 -12.08 -6.17
CA ILE A 235 0.29 -13.33 -6.49
C ILE A 235 -0.54 -14.15 -7.50
N MET A 236 -0.09 -14.23 -8.74
CA MET A 236 -0.74 -15.06 -9.76
C MET A 236 -0.52 -16.55 -9.44
N MET A 237 -1.55 -17.25 -8.98
CA MET A 237 -1.46 -18.67 -8.60
C MET A 237 -1.35 -19.64 -9.78
N GLY A 238 -1.73 -19.21 -10.99
CA GLY A 238 -1.61 -20.01 -12.21
C GLY A 238 -2.54 -19.60 -13.35
N LYS A 239 -2.35 -20.26 -14.51
CA LYS A 239 -3.25 -20.20 -15.67
C LYS A 239 -4.50 -21.05 -15.36
N MET A 240 -5.68 -20.51 -15.63
CA MET A 240 -6.99 -21.10 -15.32
C MET A 240 -7.65 -21.76 -16.54
N ASN A 241 -8.41 -22.82 -16.26
CA ASN A 241 -9.11 -23.62 -17.25
C ASN A 241 -10.32 -22.86 -17.87
N GLN A 242 -10.75 -23.31 -19.03
CA GLN A 242 -11.75 -22.63 -19.88
C GLN A 242 -12.44 -23.62 -20.83
N ASN A 243 -13.53 -23.22 -21.50
CA ASN A 243 -13.92 -23.90 -22.75
C ASN A 243 -12.77 -23.79 -23.76
N GLU A 244 -12.51 -24.86 -24.51
CA GLU A 244 -11.52 -24.88 -25.57
C GLU A 244 -11.77 -23.73 -26.58
N ILE A 245 -10.70 -22.98 -26.90
CA ILE A 245 -10.65 -21.76 -27.74
C ILE A 245 -11.74 -20.72 -27.43
N GLY A 246 -12.32 -20.75 -26.23
CA GLY A 246 -13.33 -19.81 -25.79
C GLY A 246 -14.70 -19.94 -26.46
N MET A 247 -14.96 -21.02 -27.22
CA MET A 247 -16.01 -21.11 -28.24
C MET A 247 -17.32 -21.79 -27.79
N ASP A 248 -17.63 -21.74 -26.50
CA ASP A 248 -18.91 -22.17 -25.94
C ASP A 248 -19.16 -21.48 -24.57
N THR A 249 -20.41 -21.53 -24.08
CA THR A 249 -20.87 -20.87 -22.85
C THR A 249 -21.12 -21.79 -21.65
N THR A 250 -20.87 -23.10 -21.76
CA THR A 250 -21.02 -24.04 -20.62
C THR A 250 -19.86 -23.99 -19.63
N GLY A 251 -18.62 -23.89 -20.10
CA GLY A 251 -17.43 -24.28 -19.35
C GLY A 251 -16.97 -25.73 -19.57
N CYS A 252 -17.73 -26.54 -20.33
CA CYS A 252 -17.38 -27.91 -20.67
C CYS A 252 -16.05 -28.00 -21.44
N ASN A 253 -15.15 -28.85 -20.96
CA ASN A 253 -13.90 -29.12 -21.64
C ASN A 253 -13.48 -30.61 -21.48
N PRO A 254 -13.77 -31.46 -22.48
CA PRO A 254 -13.34 -32.86 -22.47
C PRO A 254 -11.81 -33.04 -22.58
N CYS A 255 -11.09 -32.06 -23.14
CA CYS A 255 -9.64 -32.10 -23.36
C CYS A 255 -8.86 -31.89 -22.06
N THR A 256 -9.32 -30.99 -21.19
CA THR A 256 -8.65 -30.62 -19.93
C THR A 256 -9.43 -31.00 -18.68
N GLY A 257 -10.66 -31.49 -18.81
CA GLY A 257 -11.63 -31.71 -17.73
C GLY A 257 -12.45 -30.44 -17.45
N THR A 258 -13.76 -30.60 -17.30
CA THR A 258 -14.71 -29.51 -17.02
C THR A 258 -14.59 -29.02 -15.56
N PRO A 259 -14.37 -27.72 -15.29
CA PRO A 259 -14.43 -27.16 -13.94
C PRO A 259 -15.81 -27.33 -13.30
N GLN A 260 -15.85 -27.43 -11.96
CA GLN A 260 -17.06 -27.77 -11.22
C GLN A 260 -17.86 -26.53 -10.83
N ASN A 261 -19.18 -26.52 -11.06
CA ASN A 261 -20.09 -25.60 -10.35
C ASN A 261 -20.28 -26.13 -8.93
N TRP A 262 -19.93 -25.33 -7.92
CA TRP A 262 -19.96 -25.73 -6.52
C TRP A 262 -21.32 -25.52 -5.84
N TYR A 263 -22.20 -24.70 -6.42
CA TYR A 263 -23.57 -24.53 -5.92
C TYR A 263 -24.52 -25.64 -6.39
N ALA A 264 -24.31 -26.16 -7.60
CA ALA A 264 -25.11 -27.25 -8.15
C ALA A 264 -24.21 -28.16 -9.01
N LYS A 265 -23.77 -29.30 -8.45
CA LYS A 265 -22.73 -30.14 -9.10
C LYS A 265 -23.15 -30.77 -10.43
N SER A 266 -24.45 -30.95 -10.65
CA SER A 266 -25.04 -31.43 -11.90
C SER A 266 -25.24 -30.32 -12.96
N TYR A 267 -24.74 -29.11 -12.71
CA TYR A 267 -24.81 -27.98 -13.61
C TYR A 267 -23.42 -27.49 -13.98
N TYR A 268 -23.34 -26.91 -15.17
CA TYR A 268 -22.16 -26.27 -15.70
C TYR A 268 -21.79 -24.99 -14.92
N THR A 269 -20.51 -24.62 -14.94
CA THR A 269 -20.01 -23.36 -14.33
C THR A 269 -20.43 -22.10 -15.07
N GLY A 270 -20.93 -22.24 -16.30
CA GLY A 270 -20.87 -21.16 -17.27
C GLY A 270 -19.47 -21.02 -17.86
N GLY A 271 -19.40 -20.39 -19.03
CA GLY A 271 -18.21 -20.32 -19.86
C GLY A 271 -18.14 -19.01 -20.67
N SER A 272 -17.01 -18.71 -21.32
CA SER A 272 -15.84 -19.59 -21.42
C SER A 272 -14.84 -19.52 -20.26
N SER A 273 -14.94 -18.57 -19.32
CA SER A 273 -14.01 -18.44 -18.18
C SER A 273 -14.34 -19.38 -17.00
N SER A 274 -14.57 -20.66 -17.27
CA SER A 274 -15.08 -21.65 -16.31
C SER A 274 -14.18 -21.92 -15.10
N GLY A 275 -12.85 -21.90 -15.30
CA GLY A 275 -11.88 -22.02 -14.22
C GLY A 275 -12.02 -20.89 -13.20
N ALA A 276 -12.23 -19.65 -13.65
CA ALA A 276 -12.45 -18.49 -12.78
C ALA A 276 -13.78 -18.61 -12.01
N GLY A 277 -14.88 -18.95 -12.69
CA GLY A 277 -16.18 -19.17 -12.03
C GLY A 277 -16.12 -20.24 -10.92
N SER A 278 -15.50 -21.38 -11.23
CA SER A 278 -15.22 -22.45 -10.24
C SER A 278 -14.31 -21.98 -9.10
N ALA A 279 -13.19 -21.32 -9.39
CA ALA A 279 -12.19 -20.98 -8.38
C ALA A 279 -12.64 -19.88 -7.41
N LEU A 280 -13.37 -18.87 -7.90
CA LEU A 280 -13.97 -17.81 -7.10
C LEU A 280 -15.08 -18.37 -6.21
N SER A 281 -16.01 -19.15 -6.77
CA SER A 281 -17.13 -19.73 -6.01
C SER A 281 -16.69 -20.77 -4.98
N ALA A 282 -15.61 -21.51 -5.24
CA ALA A 282 -14.94 -22.36 -4.25
C ALA A 282 -14.16 -21.59 -3.18
N GLY A 283 -14.00 -20.26 -3.27
CA GLY A 283 -13.22 -19.46 -2.32
C GLY A 283 -11.69 -19.62 -2.43
N THR A 284 -11.18 -20.29 -3.47
CA THR A 284 -9.73 -20.57 -3.62
C THR A 284 -8.91 -19.34 -3.98
N VAL A 285 -9.51 -18.33 -4.61
CA VAL A 285 -8.95 -16.98 -4.80
C VAL A 285 -10.09 -15.94 -4.76
N PRO A 286 -9.84 -14.70 -4.31
CA PRO A 286 -10.82 -13.61 -4.37
C PRO A 286 -10.94 -12.94 -5.75
N ILE A 287 -9.90 -12.98 -6.58
CA ILE A 287 -9.79 -12.22 -7.84
C ILE A 287 -9.34 -13.13 -8.98
N CYS A 288 -9.88 -12.90 -10.19
CA CYS A 288 -9.46 -13.51 -11.44
C CYS A 288 -9.45 -12.50 -12.59
N LEU A 289 -8.61 -12.72 -13.60
CA LEU A 289 -8.69 -12.07 -14.91
C LEU A 289 -9.10 -13.11 -15.97
N GLY A 290 -10.05 -12.74 -16.84
CA GLY A 290 -10.52 -13.56 -17.95
C GLY A 290 -10.84 -12.74 -19.19
N THR A 291 -11.40 -13.38 -20.21
CA THR A 291 -11.78 -12.74 -21.47
C THR A 291 -13.28 -12.85 -21.72
N ASP A 292 -13.87 -11.81 -22.31
CA ASP A 292 -15.30 -11.73 -22.64
C ASP A 292 -15.51 -11.33 -24.11
N ALA A 293 -15.80 -12.31 -24.97
CA ALA A 293 -16.20 -12.12 -26.37
C ALA A 293 -17.72 -12.15 -26.59
N GLY A 294 -18.48 -12.79 -25.70
CA GLY A 294 -19.92 -13.05 -25.84
C GLY A 294 -20.65 -13.31 -24.52
N GLY A 295 -20.09 -12.85 -23.39
CA GLY A 295 -20.56 -13.18 -22.04
C GLY A 295 -19.56 -13.98 -21.19
N SER A 296 -18.36 -14.25 -21.71
CA SER A 296 -17.43 -15.18 -21.08
C SER A 296 -16.83 -14.74 -19.73
N CYS A 297 -17.00 -13.48 -19.29
CA CYS A 297 -16.73 -13.04 -17.90
C CYS A 297 -17.99 -12.61 -17.15
N ARG A 298 -19.16 -13.07 -17.60
CA ARG A 298 -20.49 -12.68 -17.10
C ARG A 298 -21.39 -13.89 -16.85
N ILE A 299 -21.48 -14.79 -17.83
CA ILE A 299 -22.17 -16.09 -17.73
C ILE A 299 -21.55 -16.98 -16.60
N PRO A 300 -20.21 -17.12 -16.47
CA PRO A 300 -19.68 -17.89 -15.34
C PRO A 300 -19.96 -17.26 -13.96
N PRO A 301 -19.81 -15.92 -13.76
CA PRO A 301 -20.26 -15.27 -12.54
C PRO A 301 -21.75 -15.48 -12.18
N ALA A 302 -22.67 -15.43 -13.15
CA ALA A 302 -24.08 -15.70 -12.90
C ALA A 302 -24.32 -17.14 -12.42
N HIS A 303 -23.85 -18.13 -13.18
CA HIS A 303 -24.00 -19.55 -12.83
C HIS A 303 -23.25 -19.94 -11.53
N CYS A 304 -22.19 -19.20 -11.16
CA CYS A 304 -21.36 -19.46 -9.99
C CYS A 304 -21.54 -18.44 -8.85
N GLY A 305 -22.58 -17.60 -8.83
CA GLY A 305 -22.89 -16.71 -7.68
C GLY A 305 -21.75 -15.76 -7.25
N VAL A 306 -20.99 -15.24 -8.22
CA VAL A 306 -19.88 -14.27 -8.02
C VAL A 306 -20.02 -13.09 -8.99
N TYR A 307 -19.05 -12.17 -9.03
CA TYR A 307 -19.13 -10.93 -9.82
C TYR A 307 -18.18 -10.95 -11.02
N GLY A 308 -18.50 -10.18 -12.08
CA GLY A 308 -17.62 -9.98 -13.23
C GLY A 308 -17.95 -8.75 -14.06
N LEU A 309 -16.92 -8.03 -14.51
CA LEU A 309 -17.04 -6.75 -15.22
C LEU A 309 -16.49 -6.86 -16.64
N LYS A 310 -17.38 -6.97 -17.63
CA LYS A 310 -17.03 -6.74 -19.04
C LYS A 310 -16.84 -5.23 -19.21
N VAL A 311 -15.59 -4.81 -19.35
CA VAL A 311 -15.20 -3.40 -19.52
C VAL A 311 -15.63 -2.83 -20.88
N THR A 312 -15.60 -1.50 -21.01
CA THR A 312 -15.59 -0.83 -22.31
C THR A 312 -14.50 -1.43 -23.23
N TYR A 313 -14.79 -1.59 -24.53
CA TYR A 313 -13.84 -2.15 -25.50
C TYR A 313 -12.50 -1.40 -25.50
N ASN A 314 -11.38 -2.14 -25.59
CA ASN A 314 -9.99 -1.66 -25.43
C ASN A 314 -9.63 -1.01 -24.07
N ARG A 315 -10.50 -0.97 -23.04
CA ARG A 315 -10.24 -0.26 -21.76
C ARG A 315 -9.01 -0.74 -20.97
N LEU A 316 -8.67 -2.03 -21.01
CA LEU A 316 -7.52 -2.60 -20.26
C LEU A 316 -6.30 -2.89 -21.16
N CYS A 317 -6.54 -3.22 -22.43
CA CYS A 317 -5.56 -3.62 -23.43
C CYS A 317 -6.23 -3.67 -24.82
N THR A 318 -5.51 -3.34 -25.89
CA THR A 318 -6.00 -3.62 -27.25
C THR A 318 -5.94 -5.13 -27.53
N GLN A 319 -7.07 -5.72 -27.95
CA GLN A 319 -7.16 -7.16 -28.26
C GLN A 319 -7.29 -7.42 -29.78
N LYS A 320 -6.87 -8.60 -30.23
CA LYS A 320 -6.96 -9.05 -31.64
C LYS A 320 -8.34 -9.63 -31.98
N SER A 321 -9.38 -8.87 -31.64
CA SER A 321 -10.80 -9.22 -31.76
C SER A 321 -11.63 -7.95 -31.88
N THR A 322 -12.79 -8.00 -32.55
CA THR A 322 -13.73 -6.87 -32.64
C THR A 322 -14.85 -6.91 -31.60
N VAL A 323 -14.85 -7.91 -30.71
CA VAL A 323 -15.91 -8.18 -29.72
C VAL A 323 -15.37 -8.61 -28.34
N CYS A 324 -14.12 -9.07 -28.27
CA CYS A 324 -13.49 -9.56 -27.05
C CYS A 324 -12.73 -8.48 -26.27
N VAL A 325 -12.83 -8.53 -24.94
CA VAL A 325 -12.02 -7.74 -24.00
C VAL A 325 -11.41 -8.64 -22.92
N VAL A 326 -10.30 -8.22 -22.31
CA VAL A 326 -9.89 -8.74 -20.99
C VAL A 326 -10.78 -8.06 -19.93
N ALA A 327 -11.20 -8.81 -18.91
CA ALA A 327 -12.19 -8.42 -17.93
C ALA A 327 -11.90 -9.06 -16.56
N PRO A 328 -11.99 -8.32 -15.44
CA PRO A 328 -11.87 -8.89 -14.11
C PRO A 328 -13.14 -9.62 -13.67
N LEU A 329 -12.95 -10.64 -12.84
CA LEU A 329 -13.98 -11.39 -12.13
C LEU A 329 -13.56 -11.47 -10.66
N ALA A 330 -14.51 -11.40 -9.72
CA ALA A 330 -14.17 -11.36 -8.31
C ALA A 330 -15.25 -11.95 -7.39
N ALA A 331 -14.83 -12.30 -6.18
CA ALA A 331 -15.69 -12.87 -5.15
C ALA A 331 -16.65 -11.83 -4.51
N THR A 332 -16.27 -10.56 -4.45
CA THR A 332 -17.07 -9.43 -3.91
C THR A 332 -17.11 -8.24 -4.89
N ALA A 333 -18.04 -7.30 -4.69
CA ALA A 333 -18.07 -6.07 -5.50
C ALA A 333 -16.84 -5.18 -5.24
N ALA A 334 -16.33 -5.14 -4.00
CA ALA A 334 -15.14 -4.37 -3.63
C ALA A 334 -13.88 -4.89 -4.34
N ASP A 335 -13.67 -6.21 -4.35
CA ASP A 335 -12.55 -6.84 -5.07
C ASP A 335 -12.60 -6.56 -6.57
N LEU A 336 -13.82 -6.53 -7.15
CA LEU A 336 -14.02 -6.20 -8.56
C LEU A 336 -13.63 -4.74 -8.86
N THR A 337 -13.97 -3.80 -7.98
CA THR A 337 -13.55 -2.39 -8.07
C THR A 337 -12.03 -2.26 -7.98
N ILE A 338 -11.40 -2.91 -7.00
CA ILE A 338 -9.95 -2.89 -6.80
C ILE A 338 -9.24 -3.43 -8.05
N ALA A 339 -9.65 -4.61 -8.53
CA ALA A 339 -9.09 -5.22 -9.73
C ALA A 339 -9.27 -4.33 -10.96
N TYR A 340 -10.44 -3.70 -11.14
CA TYR A 340 -10.69 -2.77 -12.24
C TYR A 340 -9.84 -1.50 -12.18
N ARG A 341 -9.76 -0.82 -11.03
CA ARG A 341 -8.98 0.42 -10.87
C ARG A 341 -7.49 0.16 -11.13
N ILE A 342 -6.93 -0.92 -10.59
CA ILE A 342 -5.53 -1.29 -10.80
C ILE A 342 -5.28 -1.72 -12.26
N ALA A 343 -6.12 -2.59 -12.82
CA ALA A 343 -5.93 -3.11 -14.18
C ALA A 343 -6.18 -2.07 -15.29
N SER A 344 -6.95 -1.01 -15.02
CA SER A 344 -7.33 0.01 -16.03
C SER A 344 -6.46 1.27 -16.03
N GLN A 345 -5.28 1.23 -15.39
CA GLN A 345 -4.23 2.23 -15.60
C GLN A 345 -3.83 2.26 -17.09
N PRO A 346 -3.79 3.43 -17.76
CA PRO A 346 -3.39 3.54 -19.16
C PRO A 346 -2.00 2.93 -19.45
N ASN A 347 -1.84 2.22 -20.57
CA ASN A 347 -0.53 1.81 -21.07
C ASN A 347 -0.01 2.89 -22.04
N PRO A 348 1.07 3.63 -21.70
CA PRO A 348 1.59 4.69 -22.57
C PRO A 348 2.14 4.19 -23.92
N ASN A 349 2.36 2.88 -24.07
CA ASN A 349 2.90 2.26 -25.29
C ASN A 349 1.81 1.70 -26.23
N ASP A 350 0.53 1.75 -25.86
CA ASP A 350 -0.59 1.23 -26.64
C ASP A 350 -1.52 2.36 -27.07
N GLN A 351 -1.83 2.40 -28.38
CA GLN A 351 -2.49 3.54 -29.03
C GLN A 351 -3.97 3.75 -28.66
N ASN A 352 -4.61 2.80 -27.99
CA ASN A 352 -6.00 2.95 -27.53
C ASN A 352 -6.04 3.24 -26.04
N THR A 353 -5.42 2.39 -25.21
CA THR A 353 -5.42 2.49 -23.75
C THR A 353 -4.80 3.79 -23.24
N SER A 354 -3.75 4.30 -23.88
CA SER A 354 -3.13 5.61 -23.56
C SER A 354 -4.08 6.80 -23.68
N LEU A 355 -5.17 6.69 -24.45
CA LEU A 355 -6.13 7.76 -24.71
C LEU A 355 -7.34 7.74 -23.76
N PHE A 356 -7.51 6.70 -22.94
CA PHE A 356 -8.65 6.61 -22.01
C PHE A 356 -8.48 7.55 -20.82
N ALA A 357 -9.47 8.42 -20.62
CA ALA A 357 -9.65 9.16 -19.37
C ALA A 357 -9.77 8.23 -18.16
N THR A 358 -9.37 8.70 -16.99
CA THR A 358 -9.70 8.04 -15.71
C THR A 358 -11.23 7.93 -15.58
N SER A 359 -11.71 6.76 -15.14
CA SER A 359 -13.15 6.48 -15.03
C SER A 359 -13.62 6.97 -13.66
N ILE A 360 -14.43 8.03 -13.64
CA ILE A 360 -14.83 8.73 -12.41
C ILE A 360 -16.31 8.39 -12.10
N PRO A 361 -16.66 8.03 -10.84
CA PRO A 361 -18.07 7.89 -10.43
C PRO A 361 -18.84 9.21 -10.57
N PRO A 362 -20.15 9.18 -10.85
CA PRO A 362 -20.95 10.41 -10.92
C PRO A 362 -21.09 11.05 -9.54
N SER A 363 -21.51 12.32 -9.52
CA SER A 363 -22.01 12.96 -8.30
C SER A 363 -23.13 12.13 -7.65
N PRO A 364 -23.18 12.00 -6.31
CA PRO A 364 -24.32 11.41 -5.60
C PRO A 364 -25.67 12.06 -5.93
N SER A 365 -25.68 13.32 -6.40
CA SER A 365 -26.87 14.05 -6.84
C SER A 365 -27.27 13.81 -8.31
N ALA A 366 -26.53 12.99 -9.06
CA ALA A 366 -26.89 12.65 -10.44
C ALA A 366 -28.18 11.80 -10.48
N LYS A 367 -29.09 12.12 -11.41
CA LYS A 367 -30.18 11.22 -11.77
C LYS A 367 -29.60 9.88 -12.24
N LYS A 368 -30.27 8.78 -11.88
CA LYS A 368 -29.88 7.41 -12.25
C LYS A 368 -31.04 6.77 -13.00
N TYR A 369 -30.85 6.41 -14.27
CA TYR A 369 -31.91 5.82 -15.08
C TYR A 369 -31.68 4.32 -15.30
N LEU A 370 -32.76 3.52 -15.27
CA LEU A 370 -32.76 2.10 -15.64
C LEU A 370 -33.60 1.88 -16.89
N GLY A 371 -32.93 1.64 -18.02
CA GLY A 371 -33.54 1.35 -19.31
C GLY A 371 -34.02 -0.10 -19.40
N LEU A 372 -35.32 -0.29 -19.60
CA LEU A 372 -35.98 -1.59 -19.75
C LEU A 372 -36.43 -1.84 -21.18
N CYS A 373 -35.91 -2.90 -21.81
CA CYS A 373 -36.40 -3.35 -23.12
C CYS A 373 -37.35 -4.54 -22.96
N HIS A 374 -38.63 -4.27 -22.67
CA HIS A 374 -39.62 -5.30 -22.30
C HIS A 374 -39.74 -6.45 -23.30
N ALA A 375 -39.62 -6.17 -24.60
CA ALA A 375 -39.64 -7.19 -25.65
C ALA A 375 -38.47 -8.19 -25.54
N TRP A 376 -37.31 -7.74 -25.05
CA TRP A 376 -36.12 -8.57 -24.78
C TRP A 376 -36.20 -9.23 -23.40
N LEU A 377 -36.76 -8.53 -22.40
CA LEU A 377 -37.02 -9.06 -21.05
C LEU A 377 -38.10 -10.17 -21.01
N ALA A 378 -38.87 -10.33 -22.09
CA ALA A 378 -39.84 -11.41 -22.27
C ALA A 378 -39.19 -12.77 -22.61
N ASP A 379 -37.90 -12.78 -22.97
CA ASP A 379 -37.14 -14.00 -23.29
C ASP A 379 -36.59 -14.73 -22.06
N ALA A 380 -36.67 -14.15 -20.87
CA ALA A 380 -36.20 -14.73 -19.64
C ALA A 380 -37.06 -15.95 -19.22
N GLU A 381 -36.45 -17.00 -18.68
CA GLU A 381 -37.23 -18.08 -18.04
C GLU A 381 -38.04 -17.54 -16.83
N PRO A 382 -39.21 -18.11 -16.50
CA PRO A 382 -40.10 -17.59 -15.44
C PRO A 382 -39.42 -17.27 -14.11
N ASP A 383 -38.55 -18.15 -13.61
CA ASP A 383 -37.84 -17.91 -12.34
C ASP A 383 -36.68 -16.90 -12.47
N VAL A 384 -36.11 -16.70 -13.67
CA VAL A 384 -35.21 -15.55 -13.97
C VAL A 384 -35.97 -14.27 -13.77
N ARG A 385 -37.10 -14.16 -14.46
CA ARG A 385 -37.94 -12.98 -14.39
C ARG A 385 -38.38 -12.67 -12.95
N SER A 386 -38.56 -13.71 -12.13
CA SER A 386 -38.87 -13.57 -10.70
C SER A 386 -37.79 -12.88 -9.83
N VAL A 387 -36.48 -12.93 -10.13
CA VAL A 387 -35.54 -11.99 -9.46
C VAL A 387 -35.38 -10.70 -10.22
N PHE A 388 -35.48 -10.69 -11.54
CA PHE A 388 -35.46 -9.44 -12.29
C PHE A 388 -36.43 -8.43 -11.67
N ASP A 389 -37.70 -8.82 -11.57
CA ASP A 389 -38.77 -7.95 -11.06
C ASP A 389 -38.59 -7.65 -9.55
N ALA A 390 -38.02 -8.57 -8.75
CA ALA A 390 -37.80 -8.36 -7.31
C ALA A 390 -36.61 -7.43 -7.00
N ALA A 391 -35.48 -7.62 -7.68
CA ALA A 391 -34.31 -6.76 -7.58
C ALA A 391 -34.59 -5.37 -8.18
N PHE A 392 -35.26 -5.32 -9.34
CA PHE A 392 -35.74 -4.08 -9.95
C PHE A 392 -36.69 -3.30 -9.03
N ALA A 393 -37.65 -3.97 -8.38
CA ALA A 393 -38.54 -3.35 -7.40
C ALA A 393 -37.78 -2.79 -6.18
N HIS A 394 -36.70 -3.46 -5.74
CA HIS A 394 -35.84 -2.90 -4.70
C HIS A 394 -35.08 -1.66 -5.17
N LEU A 395 -34.41 -1.73 -6.33
CA LEU A 395 -33.59 -0.66 -6.90
C LEU A 395 -34.40 0.62 -7.21
N THR A 396 -35.63 0.47 -7.71
CA THR A 396 -36.56 1.57 -7.96
C THR A 396 -37.28 2.07 -6.70
N SER A 397 -37.20 1.34 -5.58
CA SER A 397 -37.75 1.81 -4.30
C SER A 397 -36.91 2.96 -3.71
N PRO A 398 -37.53 3.83 -2.88
CA PRO A 398 -36.80 4.85 -2.11
C PRO A 398 -35.75 4.29 -1.14
N ALA A 399 -35.78 2.99 -0.83
CA ALA A 399 -34.87 2.34 0.10
C ALA A 399 -33.66 1.66 -0.57
N GLY A 400 -33.75 1.32 -1.86
CA GLY A 400 -32.74 0.50 -2.56
C GLY A 400 -31.90 1.21 -3.62
N GLY A 401 -32.11 2.52 -3.84
CA GLY A 401 -31.23 3.31 -4.70
C GLY A 401 -31.88 4.51 -5.41
N SER A 402 -33.21 4.59 -5.42
CA SER A 402 -34.01 5.64 -6.09
C SER A 402 -33.68 5.79 -7.57
N TYR A 403 -33.60 4.67 -8.29
CA TYR A 403 -33.44 4.66 -9.74
C TYR A 403 -34.76 4.99 -10.46
N GLU A 404 -34.70 5.81 -11.51
CA GLU A 404 -35.82 6.20 -12.35
C GLU A 404 -35.95 5.20 -13.52
N PRO A 405 -36.99 4.36 -13.56
CA PRO A 405 -37.17 3.38 -14.64
C PRO A 405 -37.69 4.07 -15.91
N ILE A 406 -37.15 3.68 -17.06
CA ILE A 406 -37.55 4.19 -18.36
C ILE A 406 -37.65 3.04 -19.38
N ASP A 407 -38.72 3.04 -20.17
CA ASP A 407 -38.92 2.04 -21.21
C ASP A 407 -38.10 2.41 -22.46
N ILE A 408 -37.38 1.45 -23.03
CA ILE A 408 -36.54 1.63 -24.22
C ILE A 408 -36.76 0.51 -25.25
N GLU A 409 -36.57 0.84 -26.51
CA GLU A 409 -36.47 -0.13 -27.61
C GLU A 409 -35.00 -0.26 -28.03
N LEU A 410 -34.62 -1.40 -28.62
CA LEU A 410 -33.24 -1.65 -29.05
C LEU A 410 -33.24 -2.25 -30.48
N PRO A 411 -32.52 -1.64 -31.44
CA PRO A 411 -32.58 -2.07 -32.83
C PRO A 411 -31.84 -3.38 -33.06
N PHE A 412 -32.33 -4.14 -34.03
CA PHE A 412 -31.70 -5.35 -34.54
C PHE A 412 -31.35 -6.40 -33.47
N LEU A 413 -32.12 -6.51 -32.39
CA LEU A 413 -31.86 -7.48 -31.31
C LEU A 413 -31.67 -8.92 -31.82
N ARG A 414 -32.39 -9.33 -32.87
CA ARG A 414 -32.25 -10.66 -33.46
C ARG A 414 -31.10 -10.75 -34.48
N GLN A 415 -31.00 -9.79 -35.38
CA GLN A 415 -30.01 -9.77 -36.46
C GLN A 415 -28.59 -9.48 -35.91
N GLY A 416 -28.49 -8.72 -34.83
CA GLY A 416 -27.26 -8.44 -34.09
C GLY A 416 -26.75 -9.64 -33.31
N GLN A 417 -27.62 -10.44 -32.69
CA GLN A 417 -27.26 -11.73 -32.06
C GLN A 417 -26.64 -12.69 -33.10
N LEU A 418 -27.23 -12.79 -34.29
CA LEU A 418 -26.71 -13.59 -35.40
C LEU A 418 -25.38 -13.03 -35.94
N ALA A 419 -25.28 -11.71 -36.13
CA ALA A 419 -24.05 -11.04 -36.57
C ALA A 419 -22.89 -11.21 -35.57
N HIS A 420 -23.18 -11.09 -34.27
CA HIS A 420 -22.22 -11.34 -33.19
C HIS A 420 -21.74 -12.80 -33.18
N THR A 421 -22.66 -13.76 -33.26
CA THR A 421 -22.35 -15.19 -33.36
C THR A 421 -21.45 -15.48 -34.56
N ALA A 422 -21.78 -14.89 -35.72
CA ALA A 422 -21.00 -15.01 -36.95
C ALA A 422 -19.59 -14.42 -36.81
N ILE A 423 -19.44 -13.26 -36.15
CA ILE A 423 -18.14 -12.64 -35.84
C ILE A 423 -17.29 -13.55 -34.95
N CYS A 424 -17.85 -14.10 -33.86
CA CYS A 424 -17.12 -15.01 -32.98
C CYS A 424 -16.59 -16.25 -33.72
N LEU A 425 -17.41 -16.86 -34.57
CA LEU A 425 -17.03 -18.03 -35.38
C LEU A 425 -15.93 -17.69 -36.41
N LEU A 426 -16.01 -16.50 -37.03
CA LEU A 426 -15.03 -16.01 -38.00
C LEU A 426 -13.68 -15.69 -37.36
N GLU A 427 -13.67 -14.94 -36.25
CA GLU A 427 -12.44 -14.60 -35.53
C GLU A 427 -11.75 -15.86 -35.00
N ALA A 428 -12.52 -16.82 -34.47
CA ALA A 428 -11.99 -18.11 -34.04
C ALA A 428 -11.38 -18.94 -35.19
N ALA A 429 -11.93 -18.84 -36.41
CA ALA A 429 -11.38 -19.51 -37.58
C ALA A 429 -10.04 -18.89 -38.04
N ASP A 430 -9.91 -17.56 -38.03
CA ASP A 430 -8.61 -16.92 -38.30
C ASP A 430 -7.59 -17.18 -37.18
N HIS A 431 -8.03 -17.19 -35.91
CA HIS A 431 -7.17 -17.54 -34.78
C HIS A 431 -6.69 -19.00 -34.85
N ALA A 432 -7.54 -19.95 -35.26
CA ALA A 432 -7.11 -21.34 -35.48
C ALA A 432 -6.08 -21.44 -36.62
N ARG A 433 -6.28 -20.69 -37.71
CA ARG A 433 -5.35 -20.57 -38.84
C ARG A 433 -4.01 -19.91 -38.46
N SER A 434 -4.00 -18.92 -37.57
CA SER A 434 -2.78 -18.20 -37.18
C SER A 434 -1.96 -18.92 -36.10
N ARG A 435 -2.61 -19.66 -35.17
CA ARG A 435 -1.92 -20.56 -34.22
C ARG A 435 -1.11 -21.66 -34.90
N CYS A 436 -1.54 -22.06 -36.10
CA CYS A 436 -0.86 -23.09 -36.89
C CYS A 436 -0.49 -22.54 -38.28
N PRO A 437 0.72 -21.98 -38.49
CA PRO A 437 1.10 -21.35 -39.77
C PRO A 437 1.47 -22.30 -40.92
N ARG A 438 1.60 -23.62 -40.67
CA ARG A 438 2.02 -24.64 -41.66
C ARG A 438 1.23 -25.97 -41.71
N PRO A 439 0.02 -26.14 -41.14
CA PRO A 439 -0.72 -27.40 -41.22
C PRO A 439 -1.39 -27.56 -42.59
N THR A 440 -1.65 -28.80 -42.98
CA THR A 440 -2.61 -29.12 -44.05
C THR A 440 -4.07 -29.06 -43.57
N ASN A 441 -4.30 -28.94 -42.26
CA ASN A 441 -5.61 -28.77 -41.63
C ASN A 441 -5.49 -27.99 -40.30
N PRO A 442 -5.83 -26.69 -40.23
CA PRO A 442 -5.72 -25.89 -39.00
C PRO A 442 -6.75 -26.26 -37.92
N MET A 443 -7.76 -27.08 -38.24
CA MET A 443 -8.74 -27.59 -37.26
C MET A 443 -8.29 -28.90 -36.59
N ALA A 444 -7.11 -29.44 -36.93
CA ALA A 444 -6.64 -30.70 -36.39
C ALA A 444 -6.47 -30.72 -34.85
N PRO A 445 -5.93 -29.68 -34.17
CA PRO A 445 -5.77 -29.68 -32.72
C PRO A 445 -7.08 -29.57 -31.92
N LEU A 446 -8.17 -29.14 -32.56
CA LEU A 446 -9.44 -28.84 -31.90
C LEU A 446 -10.26 -30.10 -31.55
N SER A 447 -11.06 -30.01 -30.50
CA SER A 447 -12.12 -30.96 -30.15
C SER A 447 -13.19 -31.12 -31.24
N ALA A 448 -14.02 -32.16 -31.12
CA ALA A 448 -15.09 -32.43 -32.08
C ALA A 448 -16.11 -31.28 -32.20
N THR A 449 -16.51 -30.69 -31.06
CA THR A 449 -17.37 -29.49 -31.01
C THR A 449 -16.76 -28.33 -31.81
N ASN A 450 -15.50 -27.99 -31.52
CA ASN A 450 -14.88 -26.81 -32.11
C ASN A 450 -14.46 -26.98 -33.57
N ARG A 451 -14.21 -28.21 -34.03
CA ARG A 451 -14.08 -28.51 -35.47
C ARG A 451 -15.35 -28.19 -36.27
N ILE A 452 -16.53 -28.31 -35.66
CA ILE A 452 -17.80 -27.92 -36.30
C ILE A 452 -17.92 -26.39 -36.31
N ALA A 453 -17.76 -25.74 -35.14
CA ALA A 453 -17.87 -24.28 -35.02
C ALA A 453 -16.87 -23.53 -35.91
N VAL A 454 -15.58 -23.85 -35.83
CA VAL A 454 -14.53 -23.24 -36.67
C VAL A 454 -14.71 -23.60 -38.13
N GLY A 455 -15.17 -24.83 -38.45
CA GLY A 455 -15.48 -25.23 -39.82
C GLY A 455 -16.58 -24.38 -40.45
N ILE A 456 -17.61 -24.02 -39.70
CA ILE A 456 -18.69 -23.10 -40.12
C ILE A 456 -18.14 -21.69 -40.32
N GLY A 457 -17.39 -21.16 -39.34
CA GLY A 457 -16.77 -19.82 -39.42
C GLY A 457 -15.81 -19.65 -40.60
N ALA A 458 -15.10 -20.72 -40.98
CA ALA A 458 -14.18 -20.73 -42.12
C ALA A 458 -14.87 -20.60 -43.50
N GLN A 459 -16.20 -20.64 -43.58
CA GLN A 459 -16.97 -20.39 -44.82
C GLN A 459 -17.78 -19.08 -44.80
N ALA A 460 -17.48 -18.18 -43.86
CA ALA A 460 -18.10 -16.86 -43.77
C ALA A 460 -17.86 -16.03 -45.05
N PRO A 461 -18.89 -15.57 -45.78
CA PRO A 461 -18.70 -14.69 -46.93
C PRO A 461 -18.22 -13.31 -46.47
N ALA A 462 -17.13 -12.80 -47.06
CA ALA A 462 -16.56 -11.50 -46.68
C ALA A 462 -17.55 -10.31 -46.77
N ILE A 463 -18.52 -10.37 -47.69
CA ILE A 463 -19.59 -9.36 -47.81
C ILE A 463 -20.52 -9.31 -46.60
N ASP A 464 -20.68 -10.42 -45.87
CA ASP A 464 -21.52 -10.48 -44.67
C ASP A 464 -20.84 -9.66 -43.53
N MET A 465 -19.50 -9.60 -43.49
CA MET A 465 -18.75 -8.77 -42.53
C MET A 465 -19.04 -7.27 -42.66
N TYR A 466 -19.12 -6.76 -43.90
CA TYR A 466 -19.47 -5.35 -44.15
C TYR A 466 -20.85 -5.03 -43.59
N LYS A 467 -21.79 -5.98 -43.71
CA LYS A 467 -23.17 -5.82 -43.23
C LYS A 467 -23.27 -5.91 -41.70
N TYR A 468 -22.47 -6.77 -41.06
CA TYR A 468 -22.33 -6.74 -39.59
C TYR A 468 -21.74 -5.39 -39.11
N ALA A 469 -20.83 -4.79 -39.88
CA ALA A 469 -20.23 -3.49 -39.57
C ALA A 469 -21.23 -2.31 -39.73
N GLN A 470 -22.16 -2.38 -40.70
CA GLN A 470 -23.29 -1.43 -40.82
C GLN A 470 -24.29 -1.62 -39.67
N LEU A 471 -24.65 -2.86 -39.35
CA LEU A 471 -25.56 -3.18 -38.25
C LEU A 471 -25.00 -2.70 -36.90
N ARG A 472 -23.69 -2.87 -36.66
CA ARG A 472 -23.00 -2.32 -35.48
C ARG A 472 -23.08 -0.79 -35.43
N GLN A 473 -22.90 -0.09 -36.56
CA GLN A 473 -23.03 1.37 -36.61
C GLN A 473 -24.42 1.83 -36.18
N VAL A 474 -25.51 1.20 -36.66
CA VAL A 474 -26.89 1.55 -36.24
C VAL A 474 -27.10 1.30 -34.75
N ILE A 475 -26.70 0.13 -34.23
CA ILE A 475 -26.81 -0.20 -32.80
C ILE A 475 -26.07 0.84 -31.93
N MET A 476 -24.84 1.20 -32.29
CA MET A 476 -24.04 2.15 -31.53
C MET A 476 -24.56 3.59 -31.65
N ALA A 477 -25.09 3.99 -32.80
CA ALA A 477 -25.67 5.31 -33.01
C ALA A 477 -26.99 5.49 -32.25
N HIS A 478 -27.80 4.43 -32.15
CA HIS A 478 -29.02 4.44 -31.36
C HIS A 478 -28.75 4.47 -29.84
N LEU A 479 -27.77 3.68 -29.38
CA LEU A 479 -27.31 3.76 -27.99
C LEU A 479 -26.80 5.17 -27.63
N ALA A 480 -26.01 5.80 -28.51
CA ALA A 480 -25.56 7.18 -28.31
C ALA A 480 -26.73 8.17 -28.23
N TRP A 481 -27.77 8.00 -29.07
CA TRP A 481 -28.99 8.81 -28.97
C TRP A 481 -29.75 8.59 -27.65
N LEU A 482 -29.89 7.34 -27.18
CA LEU A 482 -30.49 7.04 -25.87
C LEU A 482 -29.72 7.72 -24.72
N TRP A 483 -28.38 7.73 -24.77
CA TRP A 483 -27.56 8.41 -23.74
C TRP A 483 -27.53 9.95 -23.86
N GLU A 484 -27.85 10.52 -25.03
CA GLU A 484 -28.14 11.96 -25.14
C GLU A 484 -29.48 12.32 -24.50
N GLN A 485 -30.50 11.44 -24.56
CA GLN A 485 -31.78 11.65 -23.86
C GLN A 485 -31.66 11.39 -22.36
N TYR A 486 -30.94 10.33 -21.98
CA TYR A 486 -30.81 9.84 -20.60
C TYR A 486 -29.33 9.66 -20.21
N PRO A 487 -28.60 10.75 -19.91
CA PRO A 487 -27.20 10.67 -19.50
C PRO A 487 -27.03 9.81 -18.24
N GLY A 488 -26.14 8.81 -18.30
CA GLY A 488 -25.94 7.85 -17.20
C GLY A 488 -27.01 6.77 -17.08
N MET A 489 -27.84 6.55 -18.10
CA MET A 489 -28.72 5.39 -18.17
C MET A 489 -27.93 4.08 -18.20
N MET A 490 -28.27 3.16 -17.31
CA MET A 490 -27.88 1.75 -17.43
C MET A 490 -29.05 0.97 -18.05
N ILE A 491 -28.76 0.09 -19.01
CA ILE A 491 -29.74 -0.87 -19.52
C ILE A 491 -29.78 -2.05 -18.54
N LEU A 492 -30.96 -2.42 -18.07
CA LEU A 492 -31.16 -3.51 -17.09
C LEU A 492 -31.85 -4.70 -17.76
N THR A 493 -31.22 -5.88 -17.73
CA THR A 493 -31.75 -7.16 -18.22
C THR A 493 -31.13 -8.32 -17.43
N PRO A 494 -31.59 -9.58 -17.60
CA PRO A 494 -30.91 -10.73 -17.02
C PRO A 494 -29.46 -10.90 -17.50
N THR A 495 -28.63 -11.66 -16.78
CA THR A 495 -27.29 -12.03 -17.31
C THR A 495 -27.40 -13.16 -18.33
N THR A 496 -28.22 -14.17 -18.04
CA THR A 496 -28.48 -15.36 -18.85
C THR A 496 -29.97 -15.57 -19.05
N ARG A 497 -30.37 -16.34 -20.08
CA ARG A 497 -31.77 -16.74 -20.26
C ARG A 497 -32.23 -17.76 -19.22
N ALA A 498 -31.31 -18.55 -18.67
CA ALA A 498 -31.57 -19.64 -17.74
C ALA A 498 -30.75 -19.52 -16.44
N ALA A 499 -30.97 -20.44 -15.50
CA ALA A 499 -30.25 -20.51 -14.22
C ALA A 499 -28.77 -20.88 -14.34
N GLY A 500 -28.45 -21.57 -15.43
CA GLY A 500 -27.40 -22.57 -15.44
C GLY A 500 -27.82 -23.73 -16.32
N TRP A 501 -26.86 -24.22 -17.09
CA TRP A 501 -27.06 -25.33 -18.02
C TRP A 501 -26.82 -26.67 -17.28
N PRO A 502 -27.79 -27.61 -17.26
CA PRO A 502 -27.58 -28.93 -16.65
C PRO A 502 -26.63 -29.81 -17.48
N ILE A 503 -25.76 -30.56 -16.82
CA ILE A 503 -24.82 -31.49 -17.47
C ILE A 503 -25.59 -32.75 -17.87
N GLU A 504 -25.51 -33.16 -19.15
CA GLU A 504 -26.14 -34.39 -19.62
C GLU A 504 -25.16 -35.57 -19.74
N ASP A 505 -25.72 -36.79 -19.75
CA ASP A 505 -24.93 -38.02 -19.88
C ASP A 505 -24.07 -38.02 -21.15
N GLY A 506 -22.77 -38.22 -20.95
CA GLY A 506 -21.76 -38.30 -21.99
C GLY A 506 -21.10 -36.97 -22.38
N ASP A 507 -21.68 -35.81 -22.01
CA ASP A 507 -21.12 -34.49 -22.37
C ASP A 507 -19.67 -34.34 -21.88
N LEU A 508 -19.39 -34.70 -20.63
CA LEU A 508 -18.07 -34.56 -20.01
C LEU A 508 -16.98 -35.45 -20.65
N VAL A 509 -17.37 -36.44 -21.47
CA VAL A 509 -16.46 -37.42 -22.09
C VAL A 509 -16.13 -37.07 -23.54
N HIS A 510 -17.09 -36.49 -24.27
CA HIS A 510 -16.97 -36.25 -25.71
C HIS A 510 -17.26 -34.81 -26.14
N GLY A 511 -17.79 -33.99 -25.24
CA GLY A 511 -18.39 -32.70 -25.54
C GLY A 511 -19.81 -32.84 -26.07
N MET A 512 -20.45 -31.69 -26.22
CA MET A 512 -21.71 -31.52 -26.92
C MET A 512 -21.57 -30.35 -27.92
N GLN A 513 -22.54 -30.20 -28.82
CA GLN A 513 -22.72 -29.01 -29.63
C GLN A 513 -24.23 -28.72 -29.72
N ASP A 514 -24.66 -27.63 -29.09
CA ASP A 514 -26.03 -27.08 -29.19
C ASP A 514 -25.95 -25.58 -29.54
N ALA A 515 -25.84 -25.29 -30.84
CA ALA A 515 -25.77 -23.90 -31.30
C ALA A 515 -26.97 -23.05 -30.84
N ASN A 516 -28.16 -23.64 -30.67
CA ASN A 516 -29.34 -22.88 -30.26
C ASN A 516 -29.21 -22.43 -28.80
N LYS A 517 -28.80 -23.35 -27.91
CA LYS A 517 -28.68 -23.07 -26.49
C LYS A 517 -27.43 -22.25 -26.14
N THR A 518 -26.30 -22.47 -26.81
CA THR A 518 -25.13 -21.58 -26.68
C THR A 518 -25.49 -20.13 -27.01
N VAL A 519 -26.23 -19.90 -28.10
CA VAL A 519 -26.72 -18.55 -28.50
C VAL A 519 -27.80 -18.01 -27.55
N ALA A 520 -28.61 -18.88 -26.94
CA ALA A 520 -29.62 -18.50 -25.94
C ALA A 520 -29.02 -18.07 -24.59
N GLU A 521 -27.96 -18.72 -24.10
CA GLU A 521 -27.24 -18.23 -22.91
C GLU A 521 -26.59 -16.87 -23.16
N MET A 522 -26.14 -16.62 -24.39
CA MET A 522 -25.59 -15.32 -24.81
C MET A 522 -26.66 -14.23 -24.98
N ALA A 523 -27.97 -14.53 -24.86
CA ALA A 523 -29.07 -13.69 -25.34
C ALA A 523 -29.05 -12.24 -24.84
N TYR A 524 -28.60 -11.99 -23.61
CA TYR A 524 -28.42 -10.66 -23.03
C TYR A 524 -26.97 -10.15 -23.09
N ALA A 525 -26.01 -11.05 -23.23
CA ALA A 525 -24.59 -10.73 -23.14
C ALA A 525 -24.01 -10.11 -24.42
N TRP A 526 -24.46 -10.56 -25.61
CA TRP A 526 -23.86 -10.24 -26.91
C TRP A 526 -23.91 -8.74 -27.27
N TYR A 527 -24.96 -8.03 -26.85
CA TYR A 527 -25.20 -6.63 -27.26
C TYR A 527 -24.02 -5.74 -26.84
N ALA A 528 -23.57 -5.88 -25.59
CA ALA A 528 -22.43 -5.15 -25.01
C ALA A 528 -21.07 -5.55 -25.60
N ASN A 529 -20.94 -6.74 -26.21
CA ASN A 529 -19.75 -7.08 -26.99
C ASN A 529 -19.79 -6.41 -28.37
N LEU A 530 -20.92 -6.50 -29.07
CA LEU A 530 -21.04 -5.96 -30.42
C LEU A 530 -20.95 -4.43 -30.42
N SER A 531 -21.59 -3.74 -29.47
CA SER A 531 -21.51 -2.28 -29.30
C SER A 531 -20.26 -1.80 -28.56
N GLY A 532 -19.45 -2.72 -28.01
CA GLY A 532 -18.27 -2.43 -27.20
C GLY A 532 -18.56 -1.90 -25.79
N CYS A 533 -19.83 -1.65 -25.44
CA CYS A 533 -20.25 -1.04 -24.18
C CYS A 533 -19.91 -1.90 -22.93
N PRO A 534 -19.78 -1.26 -21.76
CA PRO A 534 -19.49 -1.94 -20.50
C PRO A 534 -20.71 -2.67 -19.91
N ALA A 535 -20.48 -3.63 -19.01
CA ALA A 535 -21.51 -4.43 -18.34
C ALA A 535 -20.95 -5.16 -17.08
N VAL A 536 -21.70 -5.23 -15.97
CA VAL A 536 -21.38 -6.07 -14.79
C VAL A 536 -22.44 -7.14 -14.56
N THR A 537 -22.00 -8.34 -14.20
CA THR A 537 -22.86 -9.34 -13.56
C THR A 537 -22.72 -9.22 -12.05
N CYS A 538 -23.87 -9.17 -11.36
CA CYS A 538 -23.99 -9.27 -9.92
C CYS A 538 -24.89 -10.46 -9.56
N PRO A 539 -24.59 -11.24 -8.52
CA PRO A 539 -25.57 -12.16 -7.95
C PRO A 539 -26.74 -11.34 -7.39
N ALA A 540 -27.96 -11.56 -7.90
CA ALA A 540 -29.18 -10.91 -7.39
C ALA A 540 -30.10 -11.87 -6.62
N GLY A 541 -29.68 -13.14 -6.49
CA GLY A 541 -30.35 -14.18 -5.72
C GLY A 541 -29.94 -15.57 -6.19
N TYR A 542 -30.52 -16.61 -5.58
CA TYR A 542 -30.36 -18.01 -5.98
C TYR A 542 -31.74 -18.65 -6.19
N VAL A 543 -31.82 -19.63 -7.10
CA VAL A 543 -32.99 -20.51 -7.25
C VAL A 543 -32.62 -21.92 -6.79
N LYS A 544 -33.61 -22.77 -6.57
CA LYS A 544 -33.40 -24.22 -6.56
C LYS A 544 -33.06 -24.66 -8.00
N PRO A 545 -32.33 -25.76 -8.23
CA PRO A 545 -32.13 -26.25 -9.59
C PRO A 545 -33.48 -26.49 -10.28
N ALA A 546 -33.63 -25.89 -11.47
CA ALA A 546 -34.85 -25.45 -12.18
C ALA A 546 -35.03 -23.91 -12.14
N GLU A 547 -34.60 -23.25 -13.24
CA GLU A 547 -34.91 -21.87 -13.71
C GLU A 547 -34.26 -20.69 -12.89
N GLY A 548 -33.97 -19.51 -13.50
CA GLY A 548 -32.70 -18.71 -13.27
C GLY A 548 -32.67 -17.29 -12.66
N ARG A 549 -31.61 -16.40 -12.89
CA ARG A 549 -31.31 -14.96 -12.40
C ARG A 549 -30.37 -14.00 -13.26
N ASP A 550 -29.96 -12.79 -12.80
CA ASP A 550 -29.91 -11.49 -13.60
C ASP A 550 -28.60 -10.55 -13.73
N GLY A 551 -28.70 -9.28 -14.29
CA GLY A 551 -27.64 -8.23 -14.65
C GLY A 551 -28.02 -6.74 -14.26
N TRP A 552 -27.53 -5.53 -14.69
CA TRP A 552 -26.51 -4.84 -15.57
C TRP A 552 -26.42 -3.28 -15.19
N GLY A 553 -25.72 -2.25 -15.77
CA GLY A 553 -24.89 -2.06 -17.00
C GLY A 553 -23.97 -0.79 -17.31
N ALA A 554 -23.46 0.11 -16.42
CA ALA A 554 -22.33 1.12 -16.70
C ALA A 554 -21.22 1.32 -15.60
N GLU A 555 -19.89 1.30 -15.84
CA GLU A 555 -18.82 0.86 -14.86
C GLU A 555 -18.80 1.38 -13.40
N GLU A 556 -18.39 2.62 -13.07
CA GLU A 556 -18.34 3.03 -11.64
C GLU A 556 -19.76 3.15 -11.04
N GLN A 557 -20.77 3.37 -11.88
CA GLN A 557 -22.19 3.26 -11.54
C GLN A 557 -22.62 1.79 -11.31
N LEU A 558 -21.94 0.83 -11.92
CA LEU A 558 -22.11 -0.62 -11.76
C LEU A 558 -21.49 -1.14 -10.50
N LEU A 559 -20.34 -0.59 -10.12
CA LEU A 559 -19.68 -0.94 -8.87
C LEU A 559 -20.48 -0.33 -7.70
N GLY A 560 -21.04 0.87 -7.88
CA GLY A 560 -22.08 1.42 -6.99
C GLY A 560 -23.38 0.58 -6.95
N PHE A 561 -23.90 0.17 -8.10
CA PHE A 561 -25.06 -0.73 -8.22
C PHE A 561 -24.81 -2.10 -7.59
N ALA A 562 -23.62 -2.67 -7.78
CA ALA A 562 -23.20 -3.94 -7.23
C ALA A 562 -23.16 -3.91 -5.70
N ARG A 563 -22.64 -2.81 -5.11
CA ARG A 563 -22.75 -2.55 -3.67
C ARG A 563 -24.22 -2.41 -3.22
N GLY A 564 -25.07 -1.78 -4.03
CA GLY A 564 -26.52 -1.71 -3.77
C GLY A 564 -27.20 -3.09 -3.77
N VAL A 565 -26.86 -3.95 -4.73
CA VAL A 565 -27.34 -5.34 -4.80
C VAL A 565 -26.73 -6.20 -3.68
N GLU A 566 -25.48 -5.98 -3.27
CA GLU A 566 -24.86 -6.63 -2.11
C GLU A 566 -25.57 -6.19 -0.80
N GLY A 567 -26.03 -4.94 -0.72
CA GLY A 567 -26.94 -4.45 0.31
C GLY A 567 -28.33 -5.12 0.29
N TYR A 568 -28.93 -5.31 -0.89
CA TYR A 568 -30.17 -6.10 -1.04
C TYR A 568 -29.99 -7.56 -0.61
N LEU A 569 -28.89 -8.19 -1.01
CA LEU A 569 -28.57 -9.56 -0.62
C LEU A 569 -28.48 -9.69 0.90
N ASN A 570 -27.66 -8.84 1.53
CA ASN A 570 -27.39 -8.89 2.97
C ASN A 570 -28.58 -8.43 3.83
N GLY A 571 -29.37 -7.46 3.36
CA GLY A 571 -30.47 -6.85 4.13
C GLY A 571 -31.88 -7.39 3.87
N VAL A 572 -32.17 -7.89 2.66
CA VAL A 572 -33.54 -8.28 2.23
C VAL A 572 -33.62 -9.76 1.83
N TYR A 573 -32.63 -10.28 1.10
CA TYR A 573 -32.63 -11.67 0.63
C TYR A 573 -32.19 -12.68 1.72
N GLY A 574 -31.50 -12.22 2.78
CA GLY A 574 -31.04 -13.06 3.90
C GLY A 574 -29.58 -13.53 3.80
N GLY A 575 -28.74 -12.80 3.07
CA GLY A 575 -27.31 -13.04 2.93
C GLY A 575 -26.90 -13.84 1.70
N ARG A 576 -25.59 -13.89 1.45
CA ARG A 576 -25.00 -14.75 0.42
C ARG A 576 -24.95 -16.20 0.91
N LYS A 577 -24.87 -17.13 -0.04
CA LYS A 577 -24.64 -18.55 0.25
C LYS A 577 -23.20 -18.89 -0.12
N ARG A 578 -22.49 -19.62 0.74
CA ARG A 578 -21.28 -20.34 0.33
C ARG A 578 -21.69 -21.75 -0.13
N PRO A 579 -21.02 -22.34 -1.13
CA PRO A 579 -21.07 -23.78 -1.36
C PRO A 579 -20.71 -24.58 -0.10
N GLU A 580 -21.29 -25.76 0.06
CA GLU A 580 -20.94 -26.72 1.13
C GLU A 580 -19.45 -27.06 1.13
N GLU A 581 -18.84 -27.10 -0.06
CA GLU A 581 -17.44 -27.46 -0.28
C GLU A 581 -16.54 -26.23 -0.52
N TRP A 582 -16.93 -25.07 -0.01
CA TRP A 582 -16.14 -23.83 -0.06
C TRP A 582 -14.86 -23.93 0.80
N VAL A 583 -13.77 -23.35 0.30
CA VAL A 583 -12.43 -23.46 0.89
C VAL A 583 -12.17 -22.30 1.85
N ASP A 584 -12.10 -22.61 3.14
CA ASP A 584 -11.57 -21.69 4.15
C ASP A 584 -10.02 -21.68 4.06
N VAL A 585 -9.49 -20.84 3.17
CA VAL A 585 -8.05 -20.75 2.87
C VAL A 585 -7.21 -20.42 4.12
N PRO A 586 -7.58 -19.45 4.98
CA PRO A 586 -6.82 -19.16 6.20
C PRO A 586 -6.79 -20.34 7.19
N LYS A 587 -7.89 -21.10 7.36
CA LYS A 587 -7.84 -22.34 8.15
C LYS A 587 -6.99 -23.42 7.48
N LYS A 588 -7.00 -23.52 6.15
CA LYS A 588 -6.22 -24.53 5.40
C LYS A 588 -4.71 -24.28 5.38
N VAL A 589 -4.22 -23.17 5.94
CA VAL A 589 -2.78 -22.97 6.26
C VAL A 589 -2.24 -24.04 7.22
N TYR A 590 -3.07 -24.59 8.10
CA TYR A 590 -2.70 -25.65 9.03
C TYR A 590 -3.76 -26.76 9.05
N ASP A 591 -3.42 -27.94 8.51
CA ASP A 591 -4.30 -29.11 8.62
C ASP A 591 -4.16 -29.71 10.04
N TRP A 592 -4.91 -29.13 10.97
CA TRP A 592 -4.78 -29.39 12.41
C TRP A 592 -5.27 -30.78 12.83
N GLU A 593 -6.34 -31.30 12.22
CA GLU A 593 -7.04 -32.49 12.72
C GLU A 593 -6.21 -33.79 12.68
N PRO A 594 -5.43 -34.11 11.62
CA PRO A 594 -4.50 -35.25 11.65
C PRO A 594 -3.46 -35.19 12.78
N HIS A 595 -3.27 -34.01 13.38
CA HIS A 595 -2.31 -33.75 14.43
C HIS A 595 -2.98 -33.60 15.81
N ARG A 596 -4.31 -33.61 15.91
CA ARG A 596 -5.06 -33.31 17.15
C ARG A 596 -4.66 -34.20 18.31
N GLU A 597 -4.60 -35.51 18.12
CA GLU A 597 -4.22 -36.47 19.17
C GLU A 597 -2.75 -36.35 19.57
N ILE A 598 -1.86 -36.14 18.59
CA ILE A 598 -0.41 -35.96 18.82
C ILE A 598 -0.18 -34.68 19.64
N ILE A 599 -0.87 -33.60 19.29
CA ILE A 599 -0.80 -32.32 20.00
C ILE A 599 -1.45 -32.44 21.39
N TYR A 600 -2.55 -33.19 21.55
CA TYR A 600 -3.14 -33.49 22.86
C TYR A 600 -2.17 -34.26 23.75
N ASN A 601 -1.58 -35.34 23.25
CA ASN A 601 -0.61 -36.16 24.00
C ASN A 601 0.60 -35.32 24.43
N ILE A 602 1.19 -34.52 23.52
CA ILE A 602 2.37 -33.69 23.84
C ILE A 602 2.03 -32.53 24.78
N TYR A 603 0.93 -31.82 24.52
CA TYR A 603 0.56 -30.64 25.31
C TYR A 603 -0.08 -31.01 26.65
N VAL A 604 -1.07 -31.90 26.67
CA VAL A 604 -1.88 -32.23 27.85
C VAL A 604 -1.25 -33.34 28.68
N GLU A 605 -0.89 -34.47 28.06
CA GLU A 605 -0.46 -35.68 28.79
C GLU A 605 1.02 -35.62 29.19
N GLN A 606 1.93 -35.41 28.22
CA GLN A 606 3.37 -35.19 28.45
C GLN A 606 3.67 -33.82 29.07
N ARG A 607 2.68 -32.93 29.14
CA ARG A 607 2.75 -31.56 29.71
C ARG A 607 3.83 -30.63 29.12
N LYS A 608 4.41 -30.94 27.95
CA LYS A 608 5.48 -30.15 27.30
C LYS A 608 5.08 -28.71 26.97
N SER A 609 6.06 -27.81 26.90
CA SER A 609 5.84 -26.38 26.67
C SER A 609 5.31 -26.11 25.26
N LEU A 610 4.77 -24.90 25.04
CA LEU A 610 4.40 -24.47 23.69
C LEU A 610 5.62 -24.40 22.75
N ALA A 611 6.82 -24.13 23.26
CA ALA A 611 8.03 -24.11 22.44
C ALA A 611 8.43 -25.51 21.98
N ASP A 612 8.49 -26.48 22.90
CA ASP A 612 8.84 -27.87 22.60
C ASP A 612 7.82 -28.52 21.66
N LEU A 613 6.53 -28.13 21.77
CA LEU A 613 5.51 -28.52 20.81
C LEU A 613 5.72 -27.89 19.43
N GLN A 614 6.06 -26.60 19.34
CA GLN A 614 6.39 -25.95 18.07
C GLN A 614 7.62 -26.60 17.40
N GLU A 615 8.63 -26.95 18.20
CA GLU A 615 9.84 -27.65 17.74
C GLU A 615 9.52 -29.08 17.27
N TYR A 616 8.73 -29.84 18.04
CA TYR A 616 8.30 -31.18 17.67
C TYR A 616 7.47 -31.19 16.37
N LEU A 617 6.47 -30.31 16.28
CA LEU A 617 5.64 -30.15 15.07
C LEU A 617 6.50 -29.74 13.86
N SER A 618 7.47 -28.84 14.05
CA SER A 618 8.42 -28.43 13.01
C SER A 618 9.31 -29.59 12.54
N THR A 619 9.72 -30.47 13.46
CA THR A 619 10.73 -31.50 13.22
C THR A 619 10.13 -32.80 12.68
N HIS A 620 8.98 -33.22 13.20
CA HIS A 620 8.35 -34.50 12.86
C HIS A 620 7.16 -34.37 11.89
N HIS A 621 6.55 -33.19 11.78
CA HIS A 621 5.35 -32.97 10.96
C HIS A 621 5.47 -31.80 9.96
N GLY A 622 6.60 -31.09 9.93
CA GLY A 622 6.83 -29.92 9.08
C GLY A 622 6.00 -28.67 9.44
N LEU A 623 5.13 -28.75 10.45
CA LEU A 623 4.21 -27.68 10.85
C LEU A 623 4.92 -26.65 11.74
N LYS A 624 4.88 -25.37 11.35
CA LYS A 624 5.47 -24.26 12.12
C LYS A 624 4.42 -23.24 12.59
N PRO A 625 3.45 -23.62 13.44
CA PRO A 625 2.46 -22.70 13.97
C PRO A 625 3.05 -21.72 14.99
N GLY A 626 2.52 -20.50 15.03
CA GLY A 626 2.80 -19.51 16.07
C GLY A 626 2.07 -19.82 17.37
N ARG A 627 2.59 -19.33 18.51
CA ARG A 627 1.99 -19.55 19.84
C ARG A 627 0.52 -19.13 19.95
N ARG A 628 0.15 -18.00 19.33
CA ARG A 628 -1.25 -17.53 19.27
C ARG A 628 -2.15 -18.47 18.47
N GLN A 629 -1.67 -19.02 17.36
CA GLN A 629 -2.42 -19.95 16.51
C GLN A 629 -2.67 -21.28 17.24
N LEU A 630 -1.66 -21.82 17.94
CA LEU A 630 -1.83 -22.97 18.85
C LEU A 630 -2.86 -22.69 19.95
N GLN A 631 -2.76 -21.53 20.63
CA GLN A 631 -3.72 -21.16 21.69
C GLN A 631 -5.15 -20.99 21.17
N ALA A 632 -5.34 -20.46 19.96
CA ALA A 632 -6.64 -20.37 19.31
C ALA A 632 -7.21 -21.77 18.97
N GLN A 633 -6.39 -22.66 18.42
CA GLN A 633 -6.81 -24.04 18.11
C GLN A 633 -7.12 -24.84 19.38
N PHE A 634 -6.39 -24.63 20.48
CA PHE A 634 -6.66 -25.28 21.76
C PHE A 634 -7.98 -24.84 22.37
N LYS A 635 -8.39 -23.57 22.15
CA LYS A 635 -9.71 -23.08 22.51
C LYS A 635 -10.82 -23.69 21.64
N LEU A 636 -10.56 -23.94 20.35
CA LEU A 636 -11.49 -24.61 19.44
C LEU A 636 -11.68 -26.11 19.76
N TRP A 637 -10.64 -26.77 20.25
CA TRP A 637 -10.67 -28.20 20.63
C TRP A 637 -11.03 -28.49 22.09
N ASP A 638 -11.31 -27.44 22.88
CA ASP A 638 -11.54 -27.47 24.34
C ASP A 638 -10.42 -28.19 25.13
N PHE A 639 -9.16 -27.88 24.81
CA PHE A 639 -8.00 -28.43 25.52
C PHE A 639 -7.82 -27.75 26.89
N PRO A 640 -7.54 -28.52 27.96
CA PRO A 640 -7.41 -27.96 29.31
C PRO A 640 -6.23 -26.99 29.42
N GLN A 641 -6.51 -25.76 29.88
CA GLN A 641 -5.51 -24.72 30.05
C GLN A 641 -4.56 -25.03 31.22
N LYS A 642 -3.25 -24.84 31.02
CA LYS A 642 -2.19 -25.10 32.01
C LYS A 642 -2.11 -24.12 33.18
N TYR A 643 -3.14 -23.32 33.44
CA TYR A 643 -3.13 -22.35 34.54
C TYR A 643 -3.32 -23.02 35.89
N ARG A 644 -2.23 -23.20 36.62
CA ARG A 644 -2.24 -23.44 38.07
C ARG A 644 -2.86 -22.20 38.73
N ARG A 645 -3.93 -22.39 39.51
CA ARG A 645 -4.67 -21.27 40.11
C ARG A 645 -3.98 -20.77 41.38
N THR A 646 -2.81 -20.14 41.22
CA THR A 646 -1.93 -19.68 42.34
C THR A 646 -2.65 -18.82 43.39
N TRP A 647 -3.69 -18.08 42.99
CA TRP A 647 -4.56 -17.32 43.91
C TRP A 647 -5.45 -18.17 44.83
N LYS A 648 -5.39 -19.50 44.76
CA LYS A 648 -6.01 -20.43 45.73
C LYS A 648 -5.06 -20.86 46.85
N ASP A 649 -3.77 -20.53 46.75
CA ASP A 649 -2.80 -20.78 47.82
C ASP A 649 -2.78 -19.56 48.75
N GLU A 650 -3.44 -19.70 49.90
CA GLU A 650 -3.55 -18.62 50.89
C GLU A 650 -2.20 -18.28 51.52
N THR A 651 -1.28 -19.24 51.62
CA THR A 651 0.06 -19.03 52.20
C THR A 651 0.94 -18.20 51.26
N LEU A 652 0.91 -18.53 49.96
CA LEU A 652 1.57 -17.78 48.89
C LEU A 652 1.00 -16.36 48.76
N VAL A 653 -0.33 -16.19 48.86
CA VAL A 653 -0.99 -14.87 48.85
C VAL A 653 -0.58 -14.04 50.07
N ALA A 654 -0.57 -14.62 51.27
CA ALA A 654 -0.16 -13.92 52.48
C ALA A 654 1.31 -13.46 52.42
N ARG A 655 2.23 -14.35 52.05
CA ARG A 655 3.67 -14.03 51.95
C ARG A 655 3.95 -13.00 50.85
N THR A 656 3.28 -13.10 49.70
CA THR A 656 3.38 -12.09 48.64
C THR A 656 2.92 -10.71 49.11
N ARG A 657 1.88 -10.63 49.96
CA ARG A 657 1.37 -9.38 50.53
C ARG A 657 2.36 -8.76 51.52
N GLU A 658 2.99 -9.56 52.37
CA GLU A 658 4.02 -9.11 53.31
C GLU A 658 5.23 -8.50 52.59
N LEU A 659 5.77 -9.21 51.58
CA LEU A 659 6.87 -8.71 50.75
C LEU A 659 6.49 -7.43 49.98
N TRP A 660 5.21 -7.26 49.63
CA TRP A 660 4.70 -6.02 49.03
C TRP A 660 4.60 -4.87 50.03
N THR A 661 4.14 -5.11 51.26
CA THR A 661 4.15 -4.07 52.31
C THR A 661 5.56 -3.61 52.67
N LEU A 662 6.54 -4.53 52.66
CA LEU A 662 7.97 -4.23 52.84
C LEU A 662 8.63 -3.59 51.59
N ASN A 663 7.86 -3.27 50.54
CA ASN A 663 8.30 -2.62 49.31
C ASN A 663 9.48 -3.36 48.63
N TYR A 664 9.44 -4.70 48.60
CA TYR A 664 10.35 -5.50 47.78
C TYR A 664 10.06 -5.27 46.28
N THR A 665 11.08 -5.26 45.45
CA THR A 665 10.92 -5.25 43.99
C THR A 665 10.39 -6.59 43.49
N HIS A 666 9.88 -6.62 42.25
CA HIS A 666 9.37 -7.86 41.63
C HIS A 666 10.41 -8.99 41.63
N SER A 667 11.68 -8.67 41.39
CA SER A 667 12.78 -9.65 41.35
C SER A 667 13.16 -10.14 42.74
N GLU A 668 13.22 -9.24 43.75
CA GLU A 668 13.45 -9.62 45.15
C GLU A 668 12.29 -10.53 45.65
N MET A 669 11.03 -10.16 45.39
CA MET A 669 9.86 -11.00 45.71
C MET A 669 9.96 -12.41 45.10
N LEU A 670 10.32 -12.51 43.81
CA LEU A 670 10.43 -13.78 43.10
C LEU A 670 11.56 -14.65 43.67
N ALA A 671 12.69 -14.04 44.02
CA ALA A 671 13.82 -14.74 44.63
C ALA A 671 13.45 -15.28 46.02
N THR A 672 12.95 -14.41 46.91
CA THR A 672 12.57 -14.79 48.28
C THR A 672 11.49 -15.87 48.31
N LEU A 673 10.44 -15.77 47.48
CA LEU A 673 9.42 -16.82 47.40
C LEU A 673 10.00 -18.17 46.93
N ARG A 674 10.97 -18.18 46.01
CA ARG A 674 11.63 -19.41 45.55
C ARG A 674 12.59 -20.00 46.59
N GLU A 675 13.32 -19.16 47.32
CA GLU A 675 14.17 -19.57 48.45
C GLU A 675 13.32 -20.15 49.60
N GLU A 676 12.11 -19.64 49.80
CA GLU A 676 11.10 -20.16 50.75
C GLU A 676 10.34 -21.40 50.24
N GLY A 677 10.69 -21.91 49.06
CA GLY A 677 10.13 -23.15 48.49
C GLY A 677 8.84 -23.01 47.70
N PHE A 678 8.37 -21.80 47.41
CA PHE A 678 7.20 -21.57 46.56
C PHE A 678 7.55 -21.75 45.07
N ASP A 679 6.88 -22.72 44.45
CA ASP A 679 6.93 -23.05 43.03
C ASP A 679 6.05 -22.06 42.22
N ILE A 680 6.60 -20.86 41.95
CA ILE A 680 5.93 -19.73 41.29
C ILE A 680 6.75 -19.11 40.15
N GLU A 681 6.11 -18.85 39.01
CA GLU A 681 6.70 -18.12 37.87
C GLU A 681 6.39 -16.62 37.80
N SER A 682 7.22 -15.88 37.05
CA SER A 682 7.18 -14.41 37.03
C SER A 682 5.82 -13.84 36.61
N ASP A 683 5.21 -14.40 35.57
CA ASP A 683 3.88 -13.99 35.10
C ASP A 683 2.76 -14.37 36.08
N GLU A 684 2.93 -15.46 36.83
CA GLU A 684 1.98 -15.84 37.88
C GLU A 684 2.02 -14.84 39.04
N LEU A 685 3.21 -14.40 39.45
CA LEU A 685 3.40 -13.36 40.46
C LEU A 685 2.87 -11.99 40.00
N VAL A 686 2.93 -11.67 38.69
CA VAL A 686 2.23 -10.49 38.11
C VAL A 686 0.72 -10.62 38.24
N ASN A 687 0.13 -11.75 37.86
CA ASN A 687 -1.32 -11.95 37.89
C ASN A 687 -1.86 -12.05 39.33
N LEU A 688 -1.14 -12.70 40.24
CA LEU A 688 -1.45 -12.78 41.66
C LEU A 688 -1.53 -11.39 42.30
N ARG A 689 -0.51 -10.56 42.09
CA ARG A 689 -0.48 -9.17 42.58
C ARG A 689 -1.57 -8.31 41.97
N ARG A 690 -1.83 -8.43 40.66
CA ARG A 690 -2.90 -7.70 39.96
C ARG A 690 -4.27 -8.01 40.58
N LYS A 691 -4.56 -9.28 40.85
CA LYS A 691 -5.84 -9.73 41.41
C LYS A 691 -6.13 -9.22 42.83
N PHE A 692 -5.10 -8.98 43.63
CA PHE A 692 -5.23 -8.49 45.01
C PHE A 692 -4.77 -7.03 45.21
N GLY A 693 -4.69 -6.23 44.13
CA GLY A 693 -4.35 -4.80 44.20
C GLY A 693 -2.90 -4.46 44.56
N MET A 694 -2.01 -5.46 44.63
CA MET A 694 -0.63 -5.35 45.10
C MET A 694 0.32 -4.81 44.02
N ALA A 695 -0.06 -3.70 43.39
CA ALA A 695 0.68 -3.09 42.29
C ALA A 695 2.04 -2.54 42.74
N LEU A 696 3.06 -2.73 41.91
CA LEU A 696 4.33 -2.00 41.98
C LEU A 696 4.41 -1.03 40.80
N ARG A 697 5.20 0.05 40.94
CA ARG A 697 5.53 0.95 39.82
C ARG A 697 6.24 0.17 38.71
N LEU A 698 5.55 -0.02 37.58
CA LEU A 698 6.18 -0.28 36.29
C LEU A 698 6.31 1.04 35.50
N PRO A 699 7.37 1.26 34.71
CA PRO A 699 7.46 2.44 33.84
C PRO A 699 6.61 2.25 32.58
N GLY A 700 5.89 3.29 32.16
CA GLY A 700 5.40 3.40 30.77
C GLY A 700 4.05 2.74 30.45
N SER A 701 3.12 2.63 31.41
CA SER A 701 1.72 2.33 31.11
C SER A 701 0.79 3.36 31.77
N GLY A 702 0.34 4.35 30.99
CA GLY A 702 -0.83 5.12 31.37
C GLY A 702 -2.06 4.23 31.28
N PHE A 703 -2.79 4.06 32.37
CA PHE A 703 -4.08 3.36 32.37
C PHE A 703 -5.02 4.06 33.36
N VAL A 704 -5.99 4.78 32.80
CA VAL A 704 -7.18 5.19 33.54
C VAL A 704 -8.04 3.93 33.68
N GLY A 705 -8.14 3.41 34.91
CA GLY A 705 -9.06 2.32 35.20
C GLY A 705 -10.48 2.85 35.28
N LYS A 706 -11.32 2.56 34.27
CA LYS A 706 -12.76 2.60 34.46
C LYS A 706 -13.15 1.46 35.41
N GLU A 707 -14.05 1.76 36.33
CA GLU A 707 -14.71 0.74 37.15
C GLU A 707 -15.78 0.02 36.31
N GLU A 708 -15.86 -1.31 36.44
CA GLU A 708 -17.02 -2.08 35.95
C GLU A 708 -17.97 -2.35 37.11
N LYS A 709 -19.26 -2.07 36.91
CA LYS A 709 -20.32 -2.35 37.87
C LYS A 709 -20.61 -3.86 37.95
N GLY A 710 -20.86 -4.36 39.16
CA GLY A 710 -21.44 -5.69 39.40
C GLY A 710 -22.31 -5.66 40.66
N ASN A 711 -23.61 -5.97 40.50
CA ASN A 711 -24.64 -5.83 41.53
C ASN A 711 -24.36 -6.61 42.82
N GLY A 712 -24.86 -6.12 43.96
CA GLY A 712 -24.83 -6.83 45.24
C GLY A 712 -25.32 -6.02 46.44
N ASP A 713 -26.57 -5.53 46.38
CA ASP A 713 -27.46 -5.11 47.48
C ASP A 713 -26.83 -4.58 48.79
N GLY A 714 -26.89 -3.26 48.99
CA GLY A 714 -26.62 -2.57 50.27
C GLY A 714 -27.25 -1.18 50.26
N GLU A 715 -27.86 -0.76 51.37
CA GLU A 715 -28.66 0.47 51.45
C GLU A 715 -27.80 1.74 51.36
N GLU A 716 -28.28 2.74 50.60
CA GLU A 716 -27.68 4.08 50.56
C GLU A 716 -27.98 4.85 51.85
N THR A 717 -27.03 4.85 52.78
CA THR A 717 -26.96 5.90 53.81
C THR A 717 -25.87 6.89 53.43
N GLU A 718 -26.27 8.06 52.94
CA GLU A 718 -25.36 9.20 52.83
C GLU A 718 -24.85 9.59 54.23
N THR A 719 -23.54 9.51 54.41
CA THR A 719 -22.86 10.21 55.50
C THR A 719 -21.77 11.08 54.88
N GLU A 720 -22.05 12.38 54.78
CA GLU A 720 -21.03 13.37 54.48
C GLU A 720 -19.91 13.24 55.53
N SER A 721 -18.67 13.08 55.07
CA SER A 721 -17.48 13.22 55.90
C SER A 721 -16.66 14.38 55.34
N GLU A 722 -16.74 15.52 56.02
CA GLU A 722 -15.94 16.71 55.72
C GLU A 722 -14.45 16.32 55.64
N SER A 723 -13.77 16.74 54.58
CA SER A 723 -12.32 16.62 54.45
C SER A 723 -11.76 17.98 54.07
N ASP A 724 -10.97 18.57 54.97
CA ASP A 724 -10.52 19.97 54.87
C ASP A 724 -9.80 20.26 53.54
N GLU A 725 -10.39 21.11 52.70
CA GLU A 725 -9.71 21.70 51.53
C GLU A 725 -8.74 22.80 51.96
N ASP A 726 -7.76 22.45 52.79
CA ASP A 726 -6.66 23.34 53.18
C ASP A 726 -5.63 23.46 52.04
N GLY A 727 -6.10 23.92 50.88
CA GLY A 727 -5.31 24.23 49.70
C GLY A 727 -4.51 25.51 49.88
N MET A 728 -3.26 25.53 49.40
CA MET A 728 -2.48 26.78 49.39
C MET A 728 -3.02 27.72 48.31
N VAL A 729 -3.85 28.68 48.74
CA VAL A 729 -4.31 29.79 47.92
C VAL A 729 -3.18 30.81 47.78
N PHE A 730 -2.50 30.79 46.64
CA PHE A 730 -1.57 31.84 46.25
C PHE A 730 -2.36 33.01 45.62
N ASP A 731 -2.20 34.22 46.15
CA ASP A 731 -2.92 35.41 45.67
C ASP A 731 -2.20 36.13 44.51
N GLU A 732 -2.83 37.17 43.95
CA GLU A 732 -2.25 37.96 42.85
C GLU A 732 -0.98 38.72 43.28
N GLN A 733 -0.85 39.12 44.56
CA GLN A 733 0.34 39.81 45.06
C GLN A 733 1.54 38.86 45.11
N TYR A 734 1.32 37.60 45.49
CA TYR A 734 2.31 36.54 45.48
C TYR A 734 2.88 36.32 44.08
N PHE A 735 2.01 36.12 43.07
CA PHE A 735 2.45 35.94 41.68
C PHE A 735 3.14 37.19 41.12
N ALA A 736 2.65 38.41 41.42
CA ALA A 736 3.30 39.64 41.01
C ALA A 736 4.70 39.81 41.61
N MET A 737 4.88 39.46 42.89
CA MET A 737 6.20 39.50 43.55
C MET A 737 7.15 38.43 43.01
N LYS A 738 6.62 37.25 42.64
CA LYS A 738 7.39 36.17 42.01
C LYS A 738 7.92 36.57 40.63
N GLU A 739 7.08 37.12 39.76
CA GLU A 739 7.51 37.58 38.43
C GLU A 739 8.50 38.75 38.50
N ALA A 740 8.34 39.69 39.44
CA ALA A 740 9.32 40.75 39.66
C ALA A 740 10.73 40.19 39.98
N ARG A 741 10.82 39.20 40.88
CA ARG A 741 12.08 38.51 41.22
C ARG A 741 12.64 37.74 40.02
N LYS A 742 11.78 37.08 39.24
CA LYS A 742 12.17 36.34 38.03
C LYS A 742 12.77 37.27 36.96
N ALA A 743 12.16 38.43 36.73
CA ALA A 743 12.62 39.43 35.78
C ALA A 743 13.97 40.06 36.19
N GLU A 744 14.15 40.40 37.47
CA GLU A 744 15.44 40.89 37.99
C GLU A 744 16.54 39.83 37.83
N ARG A 745 16.23 38.57 38.19
CA ARG A 745 17.18 37.46 38.08
C ARG A 745 17.61 37.20 36.64
N LYS A 746 16.68 37.31 35.67
CA LYS A 746 16.98 37.18 34.24
C LYS A 746 17.97 38.25 33.78
N ARG A 747 17.77 39.52 34.13
CA ARG A 747 18.67 40.63 33.74
C ARG A 747 20.10 40.47 34.26
N MET A 748 20.27 39.99 35.50
CA MET A 748 21.61 39.68 36.02
C MET A 748 22.29 38.56 35.21
N LEU A 749 21.55 37.50 34.87
CA LEU A 749 22.04 36.40 34.06
C LEU A 749 22.39 36.86 32.63
N GLU A 750 21.61 37.76 32.03
CA GLU A 750 21.90 38.36 30.72
C GLU A 750 23.24 39.09 30.71
N MET A 751 23.51 39.95 31.71
CA MET A 751 24.78 40.67 31.83
C MET A 751 25.98 39.74 32.06
N GLU A 752 25.88 38.81 33.02
CA GLU A 752 26.95 37.86 33.32
C GLU A 752 27.26 36.96 32.10
N ASN A 753 26.22 36.47 31.43
CA ASN A 753 26.34 35.64 30.24
C ASN A 753 26.93 36.40 29.03
N ALA A 754 26.64 37.70 28.89
CA ALA A 754 27.23 38.56 27.86
C ALA A 754 28.73 38.83 28.12
N GLU A 755 29.11 39.20 29.36
CA GLU A 755 30.52 39.46 29.71
C GLU A 755 31.38 38.19 29.53
N LEU A 756 30.90 37.05 30.03
CA LEU A 756 31.59 35.77 29.90
C LEU A 756 31.68 35.29 28.43
N TRP A 757 30.78 35.71 27.55
CA TRP A 757 30.83 35.44 26.11
C TRP A 757 31.90 36.29 25.42
N ALA A 758 31.84 37.61 25.61
CA ALA A 758 32.79 38.57 25.02
C ALA A 758 34.24 38.28 25.46
N THR A 759 34.43 37.93 26.74
CA THR A 759 35.74 37.57 27.30
C THR A 759 36.21 36.14 26.97
N LYS A 760 35.40 35.36 26.21
CA LYS A 760 35.65 33.94 25.87
C LYS A 760 35.82 33.02 27.09
N LYS A 761 35.29 33.41 28.26
CA LYS A 761 35.38 32.67 29.53
C LYS A 761 34.30 31.59 29.68
N ARG A 762 33.16 31.68 28.97
CA ARG A 762 32.14 30.61 28.92
C ARG A 762 32.15 29.82 27.61
N ARG A 763 31.58 28.62 27.69
CA ARG A 763 31.32 27.72 26.56
C ARG A 763 30.09 28.15 25.76
N ARG A 764 29.99 27.68 24.52
CA ARG A 764 28.78 27.77 23.69
C ARG A 764 27.63 26.97 24.31
N HIS A 765 26.47 27.58 24.45
CA HIS A 765 25.20 26.95 24.79
C HIS A 765 24.50 26.52 23.50
N THR A 766 24.42 25.21 23.25
CA THR A 766 23.77 24.62 22.05
C THR A 766 22.26 24.38 22.20
N LYS A 767 21.70 24.69 23.37
CA LYS A 767 20.26 24.77 23.67
C LYS A 767 20.00 26.09 24.43
N PRO A 768 18.75 26.58 24.47
CA PRO A 768 18.35 27.65 25.38
C PRO A 768 18.74 27.37 26.84
N PHE A 769 18.97 28.44 27.62
CA PHE A 769 19.52 28.35 28.97
C PHE A 769 18.90 29.41 29.89
N ALA A 770 18.09 29.01 30.87
CA ALA A 770 17.51 29.89 31.90
C ALA A 770 16.84 31.16 31.32
N GLY A 771 15.92 30.97 30.38
CA GLY A 771 15.22 32.05 29.67
C GLY A 771 16.04 32.78 28.59
N LEU A 772 17.27 32.35 28.30
CA LEU A 772 18.14 32.90 27.25
C LEU A 772 18.15 32.00 25.99
N PRO A 773 18.25 32.56 24.77
CA PRO A 773 18.38 31.79 23.53
C PRO A 773 19.72 31.03 23.45
N ALA A 774 19.80 30.08 22.53
CA ALA A 774 21.05 29.37 22.21
C ALA A 774 22.07 30.30 21.53
N ASP A 775 23.37 30.03 21.74
CA ASP A 775 24.43 30.75 21.04
C ASP A 775 24.55 30.29 19.57
N PRO A 776 24.93 31.17 18.63
CA PRO A 776 24.96 30.86 17.20
C PRO A 776 25.95 29.73 16.81
N PRO A 777 25.68 29.01 15.71
CA PRO A 777 26.51 27.90 15.25
C PRO A 777 27.91 28.35 14.82
N ALA A 778 28.91 27.54 15.20
CA ALA A 778 30.34 27.81 15.00
C ALA A 778 31.16 26.51 15.19
N PRO A 779 32.45 26.47 14.83
CA PRO A 779 33.34 25.38 15.22
C PRO A 779 33.51 25.32 16.76
N PRO A 780 33.56 24.12 17.38
CA PRO A 780 33.78 23.99 18.81
C PRO A 780 35.20 24.45 19.20
N ARG A 781 35.28 25.37 20.16
CA ARG A 781 36.51 26.02 20.64
C ARG A 781 37.19 25.23 21.76
N PHE A 782 36.44 24.35 22.43
CA PHE A 782 36.94 23.45 23.47
C PHE A 782 36.46 22.01 23.22
N PRO A 783 37.25 20.97 23.58
CA PRO A 783 36.85 19.55 23.56
C PRO A 783 35.59 19.17 24.38
N SER A 784 34.98 20.15 25.05
CA SER A 784 33.80 20.01 25.91
C SER A 784 32.64 20.92 25.49
N GLU A 785 32.73 21.52 24.29
CA GLU A 785 31.60 22.12 23.56
C GLU A 785 30.94 21.13 22.58
N THR A 786 31.65 20.08 22.18
CA THR A 786 31.08 18.96 21.41
C THR A 786 30.30 18.02 22.33
N THR A 787 29.02 17.84 22.01
CA THR A 787 28.09 16.95 22.72
C THR A 787 28.31 15.47 22.39
N LEU A 788 27.65 14.58 23.15
CA LEU A 788 27.69 13.14 22.89
C LEU A 788 27.00 12.77 21.56
N GLU A 789 25.98 13.53 21.14
CA GLU A 789 25.27 13.29 19.87
C GLU A 789 26.09 13.80 18.67
N GLU A 790 26.70 14.99 18.76
CA GLU A 790 27.69 15.45 17.77
C GLU A 790 28.86 14.45 17.66
N ALA A 791 29.35 13.89 18.76
CA ALA A 791 30.39 12.86 18.75
C ALA A 791 29.94 11.55 18.07
N LYS A 792 28.67 11.14 18.20
CA LYS A 792 28.11 10.01 17.43
C LYS A 792 28.03 10.34 15.95
N ALA A 793 27.54 11.53 15.59
CA ALA A 793 27.38 11.98 14.21
C ALA A 793 28.72 12.08 13.47
N ILE A 794 29.77 12.64 14.12
CA ILE A 794 31.15 12.69 13.59
C ILE A 794 31.71 11.28 13.30
N LEU A 795 31.28 10.27 14.07
CA LEU A 795 31.67 8.87 13.88
C LEU A 795 30.62 8.06 13.08
N GLN A 796 29.53 8.67 12.64
CA GLN A 796 28.40 8.05 11.91
C GLN A 796 27.76 6.80 12.59
N ILE A 797 27.98 6.61 13.90
CA ILE A 797 27.52 5.42 14.65
C ILE A 797 26.03 5.45 14.99
N SER A 798 25.35 4.29 14.86
CA SER A 798 23.98 4.13 15.33
C SER A 798 23.90 4.00 16.87
N VAL A 799 22.67 4.05 17.39
CA VAL A 799 22.39 3.80 18.82
C VAL A 799 22.75 2.36 19.24
N ALA A 800 22.75 1.39 18.31
CA ALA A 800 23.21 0.03 18.57
C ALA A 800 24.75 -0.04 18.67
N ASP A 801 25.47 0.52 17.69
CA ASP A 801 26.93 0.53 17.67
C ASP A 801 27.51 1.27 18.88
N TYR A 802 26.88 2.39 19.26
CA TYR A 802 27.24 3.13 20.47
C TYR A 802 27.04 2.30 21.75
N ARG A 803 26.00 1.44 21.83
CA ARG A 803 25.81 0.52 22.97
C ARG A 803 26.89 -0.58 22.99
N GLU A 804 27.20 -1.18 21.86
CA GLU A 804 28.23 -2.22 21.76
C GLU A 804 29.62 -1.67 22.09
N MET A 805 30.01 -0.56 21.46
CA MET A 805 31.28 0.14 21.72
C MET A 805 31.41 0.54 23.19
N ARG A 806 30.32 1.04 23.81
CA ARG A 806 30.31 1.34 25.24
C ARG A 806 30.50 0.10 26.11
N ALA A 807 29.88 -1.03 25.77
CA ALA A 807 30.07 -2.29 26.48
C ALA A 807 31.51 -2.84 26.34
N LYS A 808 32.08 -2.77 25.13
CA LYS A 808 33.48 -3.12 24.87
C LYS A 808 34.46 -2.24 25.64
N PHE A 809 34.28 -0.91 25.62
CA PHE A 809 35.17 -0.01 26.36
C PHE A 809 35.02 -0.14 27.88
N LEU A 810 33.82 -0.46 28.38
CA LEU A 810 33.62 -0.82 29.77
C LEU A 810 34.45 -2.04 30.16
N ARG A 811 34.35 -3.14 29.39
CA ARG A 811 35.15 -4.37 29.58
C ARG A 811 36.65 -4.07 29.57
N ILE A 812 37.12 -3.32 28.58
CA ILE A 812 38.53 -2.90 28.43
C ILE A 812 39.01 -2.08 29.65
N CYS A 813 38.17 -1.18 30.17
CA CYS A 813 38.48 -0.41 31.39
C CYS A 813 38.51 -1.29 32.65
N GLU A 814 37.58 -2.25 32.78
CA GLU A 814 37.50 -3.18 33.92
C GLU A 814 38.69 -4.14 33.93
N GLU A 815 39.02 -4.77 32.80
CA GLU A 815 40.20 -5.62 32.58
C GLU A 815 41.53 -4.92 32.91
N ASN A 816 41.57 -3.58 32.77
CA ASN A 816 42.75 -2.77 33.07
C ASN A 816 42.72 -2.04 34.42
N GLY A 817 41.64 -2.15 35.19
CA GLY A 817 41.45 -1.46 36.47
C GLY A 817 41.27 0.07 36.38
N VAL A 818 40.79 0.61 35.25
CA VAL A 818 40.78 2.05 34.96
C VAL A 818 39.44 2.71 35.27
N MET A 819 39.34 3.26 36.49
CA MET A 819 38.15 4.01 36.95
C MET A 819 38.05 5.45 36.41
N LYS A 820 39.16 6.06 35.97
CA LYS A 820 39.25 7.48 35.56
C LYS A 820 40.50 7.77 34.73
N LYS A 821 40.38 8.53 33.63
CA LYS A 821 41.50 8.98 32.77
C LYS A 821 42.71 9.53 33.54
N THR A 822 42.49 10.35 34.58
CA THR A 822 43.60 10.97 35.34
C THR A 822 44.35 9.99 36.26
N VAL A 823 43.95 8.71 36.32
CA VAL A 823 44.58 7.69 37.20
C VAL A 823 45.43 6.72 36.37
N CYS A 824 45.10 6.47 35.11
CA CYS A 824 45.90 5.61 34.23
C CYS A 824 47.09 6.33 33.56
N GLY A 825 47.07 7.67 33.50
CA GLY A 825 48.06 8.46 32.75
C GLY A 825 47.73 8.57 31.25
N PRO A 826 48.37 9.52 30.52
CA PRO A 826 48.02 9.83 29.14
C PRO A 826 48.36 8.70 28.16
N GLU A 827 49.57 8.16 28.20
CA GLU A 827 50.03 7.10 27.27
C GLU A 827 49.16 5.84 27.37
N ARG A 828 48.90 5.39 28.60
CA ARG A 828 48.01 4.24 28.86
C ARG A 828 46.56 4.53 28.45
N TRP A 829 46.10 5.78 28.53
CA TRP A 829 44.76 6.17 28.06
C TRP A 829 44.64 6.11 26.54
N GLU A 830 45.65 6.57 25.79
CA GLU A 830 45.66 6.43 24.33
C GLU A 830 45.72 4.95 23.94
N GLY A 831 46.58 4.13 24.57
CA GLY A 831 46.65 2.69 24.31
C GLY A 831 45.34 1.92 24.52
N LEU A 832 44.51 2.33 25.49
CA LEU A 832 43.18 1.77 25.71
C LEU A 832 42.17 2.17 24.63
N LYS A 833 42.30 3.38 24.06
CA LYS A 833 41.49 3.80 22.89
C LYS A 833 41.95 3.09 21.62
N GLU A 834 43.25 2.83 21.46
CA GLU A 834 43.77 1.99 20.37
C GLU A 834 43.33 0.53 20.51
N GLN A 835 43.20 0.01 21.74
CA GLN A 835 42.56 -1.29 21.99
C GLN A 835 41.07 -1.25 21.59
N LEU A 836 40.32 -0.21 21.96
CA LEU A 836 38.92 -0.04 21.56
C LEU A 836 38.75 0.01 20.03
N ILE A 837 39.60 0.76 19.33
CA ILE A 837 39.60 0.84 17.86
C ILE A 837 39.88 -0.54 17.26
N ARG A 838 40.82 -1.33 17.82
CA ARG A 838 41.08 -2.70 17.37
C ARG A 838 39.89 -3.66 17.63
N GLU A 839 39.29 -3.64 18.81
CA GLU A 839 38.17 -4.54 19.18
C GLU A 839 36.81 -4.13 18.56
N CYS A 840 36.66 -2.89 18.09
CA CYS A 840 35.46 -2.42 17.39
C CYS A 840 35.69 -2.40 15.87
N MET A 841 35.09 -3.36 15.16
CA MET A 841 35.17 -3.44 13.69
C MET A 841 34.70 -2.16 13.00
N TYR A 842 33.65 -1.53 13.54
CA TYR A 842 33.12 -0.26 13.04
C TYR A 842 34.17 0.88 13.14
N LEU A 843 34.82 1.06 14.29
CA LEU A 843 35.83 2.11 14.46
C LEU A 843 37.02 1.93 13.51
N ARG A 844 37.40 0.70 13.14
CA ARG A 844 38.43 0.46 12.13
C ARG A 844 38.04 1.01 10.76
N ALA A 845 36.78 0.90 10.36
CA ALA A 845 36.30 1.43 9.08
C ALA A 845 36.34 2.96 9.07
N VAL A 846 35.80 3.62 10.11
CA VAL A 846 35.75 5.09 10.17
C VAL A 846 37.13 5.74 10.35
N MET A 847 38.06 5.06 11.03
CA MET A 847 39.45 5.51 11.20
C MET A 847 40.39 5.12 10.05
N TRP A 848 39.90 4.42 9.02
CA TRP A 848 40.66 4.13 7.79
C TRP A 848 40.64 5.31 6.81
N ASP A 849 39.53 6.05 6.77
CA ASP A 849 39.40 7.28 5.97
C ASP A 849 40.21 8.44 6.61
N PRO A 850 41.18 9.04 5.90
CA PRO A 850 42.04 10.11 6.42
C PRO A 850 41.35 11.47 6.56
N ALA A 851 40.12 11.65 6.07
CA ALA A 851 39.38 12.89 6.27
C ALA A 851 39.02 13.13 7.76
N ASP A 852 39.04 14.39 8.19
CA ASP A 852 38.56 14.85 9.51
C ASP A 852 39.11 14.10 10.74
N MET A 853 40.31 13.51 10.65
CA MET A 853 40.88 12.63 11.68
C MET A 853 40.97 13.24 13.08
N ASP A 854 41.20 14.55 13.22
CA ASP A 854 41.23 15.19 14.54
C ASP A 854 39.83 15.35 15.16
N ARG A 855 38.78 15.52 14.35
CA ARG A 855 37.38 15.46 14.80
C ARG A 855 37.01 14.04 15.22
N LYS A 856 37.40 13.02 14.43
CA LYS A 856 37.17 11.60 14.74
C LYS A 856 37.85 11.20 16.06
N ARG A 857 39.12 11.60 16.26
CA ARG A 857 39.86 11.41 17.52
C ARG A 857 39.18 12.09 18.72
N LEU A 858 38.71 13.33 18.55
CA LEU A 858 37.97 14.06 19.58
C LEU A 858 36.66 13.35 19.97
N ALA A 859 35.90 12.85 18.99
CA ALA A 859 34.67 12.11 19.23
C ALA A 859 34.89 10.82 20.04
N ILE A 860 35.93 10.04 19.71
CA ILE A 860 36.32 8.83 20.47
C ILE A 860 36.72 9.19 21.91
N GLU A 861 37.46 10.29 22.11
CA GLU A 861 37.83 10.79 23.44
C GLU A 861 36.58 11.16 24.28
N ILE A 862 35.59 11.85 23.69
CA ILE A 862 34.35 12.25 24.38
C ILE A 862 33.56 11.02 24.85
N ILE A 863 33.39 10.04 23.96
CA ILE A 863 32.69 8.78 24.25
C ILE A 863 33.41 7.98 25.34
N SER A 864 34.74 7.87 25.26
CA SER A 864 35.58 7.20 26.26
C SER A 864 35.45 7.84 27.66
N ASN A 865 35.32 9.16 27.72
CA ASN A 865 35.07 9.89 28.96
C ASN A 865 33.64 9.72 29.51
N ASP A 866 32.63 9.39 28.69
CA ASP A 866 31.29 9.06 29.21
C ASP A 866 31.28 7.72 29.95
N VAL A 867 31.93 6.69 29.39
CA VAL A 867 32.02 5.36 30.03
C VAL A 867 32.67 5.48 31.41
N THR A 868 33.85 6.11 31.51
CA THR A 868 34.54 6.30 32.80
C THR A 868 33.86 7.29 33.73
N LYS A 869 32.91 8.13 33.28
CA LYS A 869 32.01 8.88 34.18
C LYS A 869 31.00 7.93 34.81
N ARG A 870 30.35 7.06 34.02
CA ARG A 870 29.31 6.13 34.50
C ARG A 870 29.85 5.10 35.49
N ILE A 871 31.04 4.54 35.23
CA ILE A 871 31.74 3.61 36.17
C ILE A 871 31.78 4.19 37.60
N ARG A 872 32.10 5.49 37.73
CA ARG A 872 32.19 6.19 39.03
C ARG A 872 30.84 6.56 39.67
N VAL A 873 29.73 6.43 38.95
CA VAL A 873 28.39 6.81 39.43
C VAL A 873 27.57 5.60 39.89
N ILE A 874 27.80 4.42 39.31
CA ILE A 874 27.00 3.21 39.56
C ILE A 874 27.13 2.68 41.01
N GLY A 875 28.25 2.95 41.71
CA GLY A 875 28.54 2.33 43.01
C GLY A 875 27.99 2.99 44.29
N HIS A 876 27.46 4.22 44.28
CA HIS A 876 27.19 4.98 45.52
C HIS A 876 25.87 5.79 45.59
N VAL A 877 24.97 5.63 44.61
CA VAL A 877 23.70 6.38 44.56
C VAL A 877 22.58 5.56 45.21
N MET A 878 21.97 6.12 46.27
CA MET A 878 20.77 5.55 46.91
C MET A 878 19.60 5.53 45.92
N GLY A 879 19.03 4.35 45.69
CA GLY A 879 17.93 4.15 44.74
C GLY A 879 16.57 4.57 45.31
N ILE A 880 15.59 4.84 44.45
CA ILE A 880 14.21 5.15 44.88
C ILE A 880 13.59 4.02 45.74
N PRO A 881 13.79 2.71 45.43
CA PRO A 881 13.31 1.64 46.31
C PRO A 881 14.00 1.63 47.68
N GLU A 882 15.31 1.91 47.73
CA GLU A 882 16.05 2.02 49.00
C GLU A 882 15.56 3.22 49.82
N ALA A 883 15.38 4.38 49.18
CA ALA A 883 14.83 5.57 49.83
C ALA A 883 13.43 5.31 50.39
N LYS A 884 12.55 4.61 49.66
CA LYS A 884 11.24 4.17 50.19
C LYS A 884 11.37 3.25 51.40
N ARG A 885 12.28 2.27 51.38
CA ARG A 885 12.53 1.37 52.52
C ARG A 885 13.06 2.14 53.75
N VAL A 886 13.98 3.09 53.57
CA VAL A 886 14.51 3.96 54.65
C VAL A 886 13.44 4.88 55.24
N LEU A 887 12.44 5.30 54.47
CA LEU A 887 11.34 6.16 54.92
C LEU A 887 10.10 5.34 55.37
N ASN A 888 10.19 4.01 55.39
CA ASN A 888 9.09 3.08 55.69
C ASN A 888 7.79 3.37 54.88
N LEU A 889 7.94 3.63 53.57
CA LEU A 889 6.85 3.95 52.65
C LEU A 889 6.52 2.78 51.73
N ASN A 890 5.28 2.32 51.79
CA ASN A 890 4.80 1.27 50.89
C ASN A 890 4.64 1.79 49.42
N PRO A 891 4.34 0.91 48.45
CA PRO A 891 4.18 1.30 47.05
C PRO A 891 3.16 2.42 46.79
N ARG A 892 2.02 2.40 47.50
CA ARG A 892 0.89 3.35 47.42
C ARG A 892 1.17 4.66 48.18
N GLU A 893 1.62 4.58 49.44
CA GLU A 893 1.96 5.76 50.24
C GLU A 893 3.05 6.60 49.58
N GLY A 894 4.11 5.94 49.09
CA GLY A 894 5.14 6.58 48.30
C GLY A 894 4.72 6.93 46.86
N ASN A 895 3.41 6.98 46.57
CA ASN A 895 2.81 7.71 45.47
C ASN A 895 1.99 8.91 45.98
N GLU A 896 1.16 8.73 47.00
CA GLU A 896 0.40 9.79 47.68
C GLU A 896 1.32 10.93 48.16
N VAL A 897 2.41 10.59 48.88
CA VAL A 897 3.47 11.52 49.33
C VAL A 897 4.10 12.33 48.19
N ARG A 898 4.15 11.79 46.96
CA ARG A 898 4.69 12.49 45.78
C ARG A 898 3.64 13.39 45.14
N ALA A 899 2.38 12.96 45.12
CA ALA A 899 1.27 13.74 44.57
C ALA A 899 1.08 15.06 45.34
N VAL A 900 1.31 15.08 46.65
CA VAL A 900 1.32 16.31 47.46
C VAL A 900 2.38 17.30 46.95
N LEU A 901 3.66 16.87 46.79
CA LEU A 901 4.70 17.77 46.26
C LEU A 901 4.44 18.19 44.81
N TYR A 902 3.84 17.31 43.98
CA TYR A 902 3.47 17.67 42.61
C TYR A 902 2.43 18.78 42.59
N LYS A 903 1.31 18.62 43.33
CA LYS A 903 0.26 19.65 43.47
C LYS A 903 0.80 20.97 44.02
N MET A 904 1.78 20.92 44.93
CA MET A 904 2.42 22.13 45.46
C MET A 904 3.27 22.86 44.41
N LEU A 905 4.05 22.14 43.60
CA LEU A 905 4.86 22.74 42.53
C LEU A 905 3.97 23.32 41.41
N GLU A 906 2.87 22.65 41.11
CA GLU A 906 1.83 23.05 40.15
C GLU A 906 1.09 24.32 40.61
N ALA A 907 0.63 24.37 41.87
CA ALA A 907 -0.01 25.54 42.46
C ALA A 907 0.95 26.74 42.58
N ASP A 908 2.22 26.51 42.91
CA ASP A 908 3.28 27.54 42.92
C ASP A 908 3.57 28.10 41.51
N ARG A 909 3.28 27.32 40.46
CA ARG A 909 3.85 27.47 39.11
C ARG A 909 5.39 27.47 39.15
N PHE A 910 5.97 26.52 39.88
CA PHE A 910 7.42 26.38 39.98
C PHE A 910 7.99 25.99 38.60
N VAL A 911 9.08 26.61 38.14
CA VAL A 911 9.70 26.29 36.84
C VAL A 911 11.04 25.58 37.04
N SER A 912 11.99 26.22 37.72
CA SER A 912 13.25 25.58 38.08
C SER A 912 13.99 26.32 39.20
N LYS A 913 14.82 25.58 39.96
CA LYS A 913 15.73 26.14 40.97
C LYS A 913 16.73 27.18 40.45
N ARG A 914 16.83 27.38 39.12
CA ARG A 914 17.68 28.39 38.48
C ARG A 914 16.95 29.70 38.20
N GLU A 915 15.63 29.63 38.02
CA GLU A 915 14.77 30.79 37.75
C GLU A 915 14.09 31.25 39.04
N ASP A 916 13.40 30.35 39.74
CA ASP A 916 12.71 30.60 41.01
C ASP A 916 13.68 30.63 42.22
N GLY A 917 14.94 30.22 42.01
CA GLY A 917 15.99 30.19 43.04
C GLY A 917 15.99 28.92 43.90
N ASN A 918 17.10 28.72 44.64
CA ASN A 918 17.27 27.54 45.50
C ASN A 918 16.66 27.72 46.89
N GLU A 919 16.52 28.96 47.37
CA GLU A 919 15.90 29.28 48.67
C GLU A 919 14.40 28.97 48.64
N HIS A 920 13.69 29.44 47.61
CA HIS A 920 12.27 29.13 47.39
C HIS A 920 11.99 27.63 47.26
N TRP A 921 12.88 26.89 46.59
CA TRP A 921 12.78 25.43 46.53
C TRP A 921 12.90 24.77 47.92
N GLU A 922 13.81 25.23 48.79
CA GLU A 922 13.97 24.63 50.13
C GLU A 922 12.81 25.01 51.06
N GLU A 923 12.16 26.16 50.85
CA GLU A 923 10.90 26.55 51.50
C GLU A 923 9.74 25.62 51.10
N LEU A 924 9.46 25.45 49.79
CA LEU A 924 8.44 24.51 49.30
C LEU A 924 8.68 23.07 49.81
N LYS A 925 9.95 22.66 49.90
CA LYS A 925 10.35 21.36 50.44
C LYS A 925 10.13 21.23 51.95
N ARG A 926 10.22 22.31 52.73
CA ARG A 926 9.85 22.30 54.16
C ARG A 926 8.35 22.08 54.32
N ILE A 927 7.55 22.91 53.66
CA ILE A 927 6.07 22.85 53.67
C ILE A 927 5.57 21.44 53.26
N TRP A 928 6.23 20.81 52.28
CA TRP A 928 5.88 19.44 51.86
C TRP A 928 6.13 18.39 52.94
N LEU A 929 7.23 18.49 53.69
CA LEU A 929 7.55 17.55 54.78
C LEU A 929 6.58 17.68 55.96
N GLU A 930 6.09 18.90 56.19
CA GLU A 930 5.05 19.22 57.16
C GLU A 930 3.69 18.65 56.69
N LYS A 931 3.20 19.03 55.50
CA LYS A 931 1.90 18.55 54.96
C LYS A 931 1.82 17.03 54.73
N THR A 932 2.95 16.33 54.56
CA THR A 932 2.96 14.85 54.42
C THR A 932 3.19 14.09 55.73
N ASN A 933 3.42 14.76 56.86
CA ASN A 933 3.79 14.13 58.14
C ASN A 933 4.96 13.12 58.02
N LEU A 934 5.83 13.27 57.02
CA LEU A 934 6.80 12.24 56.66
C LEU A 934 7.85 12.01 57.76
N MET A 935 8.18 13.08 58.49
CA MET A 935 9.20 13.09 59.53
C MET A 935 8.68 12.56 60.88
N SER A 936 7.37 12.57 61.14
CA SER A 936 6.78 12.05 62.39
C SER A 936 6.52 10.54 62.35
N ARG A 937 6.52 9.93 61.16
CA ARG A 937 6.38 8.47 60.95
C ARG A 937 7.67 7.68 61.08
N ILE A 938 8.81 8.34 61.25
CA ILE A 938 10.14 7.72 61.36
C ILE A 938 10.59 7.82 62.82
N ALA A 939 11.01 6.70 63.42
CA ALA A 939 11.54 6.70 64.78
C ALA A 939 12.76 7.63 64.89
N GLU A 940 12.97 8.26 66.05
CA GLU A 940 14.07 9.22 66.24
C GLU A 940 15.42 8.56 65.89
N PRO A 941 16.18 9.08 64.90
CA PRO A 941 17.35 8.38 64.38
C PRO A 941 18.46 8.33 65.43
N SER A 942 18.85 7.09 65.78
CA SER A 942 19.71 6.77 66.93
C SER A 942 21.16 7.21 66.74
N SER A 943 21.55 7.49 65.50
CA SER A 943 22.90 7.87 65.12
C SER A 943 22.93 8.98 64.06
N ASP A 944 24.07 9.65 64.00
CA ASP A 944 24.30 10.73 63.06
C ASP A 944 24.44 10.24 61.60
N GLU A 945 24.81 8.96 61.40
CA GLU A 945 24.80 8.31 60.09
C GLU A 945 23.39 7.97 59.63
N GLU A 946 22.55 7.46 60.54
CA GLU A 946 21.13 7.17 60.26
C GLU A 946 20.36 8.45 59.93
N ARG A 947 20.62 9.53 60.67
CA ARG A 947 20.09 10.88 60.40
C ARG A 947 20.46 11.37 59.00
N LYS A 948 21.72 11.20 58.58
CA LYS A 948 22.21 11.49 57.21
C LYS A 948 21.58 10.57 56.17
N ARG A 949 21.31 9.30 56.51
CA ARG A 949 20.65 8.31 55.63
C ARG A 949 19.18 8.68 55.35
N VAL A 950 18.44 9.08 56.38
CA VAL A 950 17.05 9.58 56.26
C VAL A 950 17.01 10.86 55.41
N GLN A 951 17.88 11.84 55.69
CA GLN A 951 17.99 13.06 54.87
C GLN A 951 18.31 12.76 53.39
N LYS A 952 19.21 11.81 53.12
CA LYS A 952 19.52 11.33 51.77
C LYS A 952 18.30 10.69 51.09
N ALA A 953 17.50 9.92 51.82
CA ALA A 953 16.27 9.31 51.31
C ALA A 953 15.20 10.35 50.97
N VAL A 954 14.94 11.32 51.87
CA VAL A 954 14.03 12.46 51.62
C VAL A 954 14.44 13.21 50.35
N PHE A 955 15.74 13.52 50.20
CA PHE A 955 16.27 14.19 49.01
C PHE A 955 16.05 13.38 47.72
N VAL A 956 16.19 12.04 47.77
CA VAL A 956 15.92 11.16 46.61
C VAL A 956 14.44 11.18 46.22
N ILE A 957 13.51 11.17 47.18
CA ILE A 957 12.06 11.24 46.88
C ILE A 957 11.67 12.62 46.32
N ALA A 958 12.11 13.72 46.94
CA ALA A 958 11.87 15.08 46.45
C ALA A 958 12.44 15.29 45.03
N LYS A 959 13.57 14.64 44.71
CA LYS A 959 14.18 14.68 43.38
C LYS A 959 13.45 13.82 42.34
N ASP A 960 12.86 12.67 42.71
CA ASP A 960 11.95 11.91 41.81
C ASP A 960 10.66 12.70 41.55
N ALA A 961 10.16 13.44 42.54
CA ALA A 961 8.99 14.32 42.39
C ALA A 961 9.28 15.48 41.42
N LEU A 962 10.25 16.35 41.75
CA LEU A 962 10.61 17.51 40.93
C LEU A 962 11.00 17.10 39.51
N ARG A 963 11.75 16.02 39.34
CA ARG A 963 12.09 15.53 38.00
C ARG A 963 10.84 15.16 37.20
N ARG A 964 9.89 14.44 37.80
CA ARG A 964 8.68 14.02 37.08
C ARG A 964 7.76 15.17 36.70
N TYR A 965 7.74 16.20 37.53
CA TYR A 965 7.05 17.45 37.29
C TYR A 965 7.71 18.26 36.15
N VAL A 966 9.05 18.25 36.03
CA VAL A 966 9.74 18.82 34.84
C VAL A 966 9.55 17.94 33.60
N ASP A 967 9.70 16.62 33.73
CA ASP A 967 9.53 15.65 32.63
C ASP A 967 8.08 15.62 32.07
N SER A 968 7.09 16.25 32.74
CA SER A 968 5.69 16.34 32.27
C SER A 968 5.34 17.54 31.38
N PHE A 969 6.24 18.51 31.20
CA PHE A 969 6.06 19.63 30.25
C PHE A 969 6.60 19.34 28.83
N GLY A 970 7.06 18.11 28.55
CA GLY A 970 7.63 17.72 27.26
C GLY A 970 8.99 18.38 26.94
N ASP A 971 9.48 18.19 25.71
CA ASP A 971 10.59 18.98 25.12
C ASP A 971 10.03 20.10 24.19
N ASP A 972 8.70 20.14 23.97
CA ASP A 972 8.02 21.03 23.00
C ASP A 972 7.19 22.17 23.64
N ASP A 973 6.52 21.97 24.78
CA ASP A 973 5.68 23.00 25.44
C ASP A 973 6.49 24.00 26.30
N TYR A 974 7.65 24.45 25.81
CA TYR A 974 8.30 25.67 26.33
C TYR A 974 7.68 26.89 25.65
N ASP A 975 6.47 27.26 26.08
CA ASP A 975 5.81 28.51 25.68
C ASP A 975 6.62 29.73 26.18
N PRO A 976 7.15 30.60 25.29
CA PRO A 976 7.87 31.80 25.68
C PRO A 976 6.95 32.96 26.10
N GLY A 977 5.62 32.76 26.11
CA GLY A 977 4.60 33.76 26.42
C GLY A 977 3.93 34.32 25.17
N PRO A 978 2.75 34.94 25.31
CA PRO A 978 1.89 35.30 24.18
C PRO A 978 2.52 36.35 23.26
N GLU A 979 2.49 36.09 21.96
CA GLU A 979 2.83 37.09 20.95
C GLU A 979 1.82 38.26 20.95
N PRO A 980 2.25 39.49 20.69
CA PRO A 980 1.35 40.63 20.57
C PRO A 980 0.47 40.52 19.32
N PHE A 981 -0.83 40.77 19.49
CA PHE A 981 -1.85 40.74 18.42
C PHE A 981 -1.44 41.48 17.15
N SER A 982 -1.70 40.86 15.99
CA SER A 982 -1.66 41.51 14.68
C SER A 982 -3.08 41.94 14.27
N PRO A 983 -3.36 43.25 14.06
CA PRO A 983 -4.64 43.71 13.53
C PRO A 983 -4.66 43.74 12.00
N GLU A 984 -5.73 43.28 11.37
CA GLU A 984 -5.96 43.45 9.93
C GLU A 984 -6.59 44.84 9.61
N SER A 985 -6.11 45.44 8.51
CA SER A 985 -6.74 46.49 7.67
C SER A 985 -7.72 47.52 8.28
N GLU A 986 -7.37 48.81 8.21
CA GLU A 986 -8.01 49.75 7.25
C GLU A 986 -7.27 51.11 7.13
N ASN A 987 -7.83 52.04 6.33
CA ASN A 987 -7.14 53.13 5.62
C ASN A 987 -6.54 54.32 6.42
N GLU A 988 -5.56 54.93 5.75
CA GLU A 988 -5.00 56.29 5.84
C GLU A 988 -5.74 57.37 6.67
N GLN A 989 -5.00 57.99 7.61
CA GLN A 989 -4.88 59.45 7.71
C GLN A 989 -3.67 59.91 8.58
N GLN A 990 -3.01 60.99 8.15
CA GLN A 990 -1.95 61.73 8.87
C GLN A 990 -2.48 63.13 9.29
N PRO A 991 -1.78 63.96 10.11
CA PRO A 991 -0.61 63.73 10.98
C PRO A 991 -1.02 63.83 12.49
N THR A 992 -0.35 64.36 13.54
CA THR A 992 0.83 65.24 13.78
C THR A 992 1.49 65.03 15.17
N GLU A 993 2.81 65.25 15.21
CA GLU A 993 3.62 65.85 16.31
C GLU A 993 3.83 65.20 17.70
N SER A 994 5.08 65.37 18.16
CA SER A 994 5.60 65.33 19.54
C SER A 994 5.63 63.98 20.29
N HIS A 995 6.53 63.70 21.23
CA HIS A 995 7.97 63.97 21.45
C HIS A 995 8.26 63.52 22.90
N ASN A 996 9.16 62.56 23.11
CA ASN A 996 10.04 62.49 24.31
C ASN A 996 11.20 61.49 24.04
N PRO A 997 12.27 61.43 24.86
CA PRO A 997 13.62 61.40 24.29
C PRO A 997 14.49 60.21 24.78
N PHE A 998 15.82 60.35 24.64
CA PHE A 998 16.89 59.40 25.05
C PHE A 998 17.22 58.23 24.11
N LEU A 999 17.41 58.53 22.82
CA LEU A 999 18.42 57.85 21.99
C LEU A 999 19.31 58.91 21.31
N THR A 1000 20.62 58.70 21.31
CA THR A 1000 21.60 59.60 20.68
C THR A 1000 21.76 59.30 19.18
N GLN A 1001 21.89 60.37 18.38
CA GLN A 1001 21.72 60.37 16.92
C GLN A 1001 22.68 59.45 16.13
N GLU A 1002 23.79 59.02 16.74
CA GLU A 1002 24.91 58.37 16.04
C GLU A 1002 24.67 56.89 15.74
N TYR A 1003 23.85 56.19 16.53
CA TYR A 1003 23.64 54.74 16.35
C TYR A 1003 22.73 54.41 15.15
N ILE A 1004 21.79 55.31 14.82
CA ILE A 1004 20.81 55.11 13.74
C ILE A 1004 21.47 55.29 12.35
N GLN A 1005 22.43 56.21 12.22
CA GLN A 1005 23.10 56.48 10.94
C GLN A 1005 24.04 55.34 10.49
N ALA A 1006 24.56 54.53 11.42
CA ALA A 1006 25.38 53.37 11.09
C ALA A 1006 24.57 52.21 10.46
N TYR A 1007 23.32 52.02 10.87
CA TYR A 1007 22.50 50.87 10.47
C TYR A 1007 21.89 51.04 9.06
N HIS A 1008 21.40 52.24 8.73
CA HIS A 1008 20.78 52.51 7.43
C HIS A 1008 21.77 52.52 6.25
N ALA A 1009 23.08 52.63 6.50
CA ALA A 1009 24.10 52.57 5.45
C ALA A 1009 24.41 51.14 4.94
N ALA A 1010 23.99 50.10 5.67
CA ALA A 1010 24.30 48.71 5.34
C ALA A 1010 23.24 48.02 4.43
N ALA A 1011 22.05 48.62 4.29
CA ALA A 1011 20.91 47.99 3.61
C ALA A 1011 20.83 48.29 2.09
N ASN A 1012 21.41 49.40 1.62
CA ASN A 1012 21.32 49.82 0.21
C ASN A 1012 22.66 49.70 -0.51
N GLY A 1013 22.85 48.58 -1.22
CA GLY A 1013 24.10 48.24 -1.89
C GLY A 1013 24.36 49.01 -3.20
N GLN A 1014 25.00 50.19 -3.12
CA GLN A 1014 25.71 50.80 -4.25
C GLN A 1014 27.12 51.25 -3.83
N ARG A 1015 28.12 50.95 -4.67
CA ARG A 1015 29.54 51.28 -4.44
C ARG A 1015 29.90 52.65 -5.00
N PRO A 1016 30.77 53.38 -4.29
CA PRO A 1016 31.89 54.05 -4.97
C PRO A 1016 33.25 53.75 -4.32
N GLY A 1017 34.30 53.87 -5.12
CA GLY A 1017 35.68 54.10 -4.68
C GLY A 1017 36.33 55.07 -5.68
N PRO A 1018 37.67 55.22 -5.73
CA PRO A 1018 38.69 54.84 -4.75
C PRO A 1018 39.46 56.08 -4.21
N SER A 1019 40.22 55.96 -3.12
CA SER A 1019 41.46 56.76 -2.91
C SER A 1019 42.24 56.30 -1.66
N SER A 1020 43.52 56.66 -1.60
CA SER A 1020 44.45 56.37 -0.50
C SER A 1020 44.63 57.57 0.45
N LYS A 1021 44.90 57.30 1.74
CA LYS A 1021 46.15 57.69 2.42
C LYS A 1021 46.24 57.17 3.87
N ALA A 1022 47.47 57.16 4.39
CA ALA A 1022 47.86 56.74 5.75
C ALA A 1022 47.88 57.97 6.73
N PRO A 1023 48.33 57.93 8.01
CA PRO A 1023 49.29 56.99 8.63
C PRO A 1023 48.98 56.49 10.07
N ILE A 1024 49.88 55.64 10.60
CA ILE A 1024 49.94 55.15 11.99
C ILE A 1024 51.19 55.77 12.69
N ARG A 1025 51.18 55.90 14.02
CA ARG A 1025 52.38 56.19 14.85
C ARG A 1025 52.74 55.01 15.77
N GLN A 1026 54.04 54.86 16.05
CA GLN A 1026 54.67 53.73 16.74
C GLN A 1026 54.82 53.94 18.26
N PRO A 1027 55.09 52.86 19.01
CA PRO A 1027 56.17 52.84 20.01
C PRO A 1027 57.13 51.61 19.76
N PRO A 1028 58.10 51.23 20.62
CA PRO A 1028 59.51 51.38 20.23
C PRO A 1028 60.33 50.05 20.11
N SER A 1029 61.64 50.19 19.93
CA SER A 1029 62.56 49.24 19.28
C SER A 1029 63.46 48.37 20.17
N ALA A 1030 63.76 47.15 19.65
CA ALA A 1030 65.10 46.52 19.54
C ALA A 1030 65.72 45.80 20.79
N PRO A 1031 66.72 44.88 20.61
CA PRO A 1031 67.51 44.58 19.40
C PRO A 1031 67.69 43.11 18.91
N ALA A 1032 67.84 43.01 17.59
CA ALA A 1032 68.58 42.06 16.72
C ALA A 1032 69.15 40.70 17.19
N SER A 1033 68.90 39.67 16.36
CA SER A 1033 69.92 38.69 15.91
C SER A 1033 69.66 38.26 14.45
N ALA A 1034 70.61 37.55 13.81
CA ALA A 1034 70.81 37.47 12.35
C ALA A 1034 69.71 36.78 11.50
N PRO A 1035 69.63 37.05 10.16
CA PRO A 1035 68.57 36.55 9.29
C PRO A 1035 68.86 35.16 8.66
N ALA A 1036 67.78 34.45 8.32
CA ALA A 1036 67.76 33.27 7.44
C ALA A 1036 67.09 33.63 6.08
N PRO A 1037 67.37 32.91 4.98
CA PRO A 1037 66.97 33.34 3.63
C PRO A 1037 65.46 33.24 3.37
N ALA A 1038 64.94 34.17 2.56
CA ALA A 1038 63.52 34.22 2.21
C ALA A 1038 63.13 33.17 1.16
N PRO A 1039 61.98 32.47 1.31
CA PRO A 1039 61.41 31.64 0.25
C PRO A 1039 60.83 32.49 -0.88
N ALA A 1040 60.72 31.89 -2.07
CA ALA A 1040 60.30 32.55 -3.30
C ALA A 1040 58.82 33.02 -3.29
N PRO A 1041 58.46 34.06 -4.07
CA PRO A 1041 57.07 34.53 -4.17
C PRO A 1041 56.15 33.47 -4.78
N ALA A 1042 54.90 33.44 -4.31
CA ALA A 1042 53.86 32.55 -4.84
C ALA A 1042 53.49 32.91 -6.29
N PRO A 1043 53.14 31.91 -7.13
CA PRO A 1043 52.75 32.14 -8.53
C PRO A 1043 51.40 32.89 -8.63
N ALA A 1044 51.24 33.63 -9.73
CA ALA A 1044 49.98 34.31 -10.05
C ALA A 1044 48.84 33.29 -10.31
N PRO A 1045 47.56 33.66 -10.02
CA PRO A 1045 46.43 32.80 -10.34
C PRO A 1045 46.30 32.57 -11.84
N LEU A 1046 46.08 31.32 -12.24
CA LEU A 1046 45.85 30.93 -13.63
C LEU A 1046 44.46 31.40 -14.11
N PRO A 1047 44.30 31.72 -15.40
CA PRO A 1047 42.99 32.07 -15.96
C PRO A 1047 42.06 30.85 -15.93
N VAL A 1048 40.78 31.08 -15.66
CA VAL A 1048 39.74 30.04 -15.79
C VAL A 1048 39.61 29.67 -17.26
N GLN A 1049 39.96 28.44 -17.61
CA GLN A 1049 39.76 27.90 -18.95
C GLN A 1049 38.29 27.50 -19.11
N SER A 1050 37.54 28.23 -19.93
CA SER A 1050 36.26 27.76 -20.48
C SER A 1050 36.55 26.57 -21.40
N SER A 1051 36.31 25.35 -20.92
CA SER A 1051 36.57 24.13 -21.68
C SER A 1051 35.45 23.88 -22.69
N THR A 1052 35.64 24.38 -23.91
CA THR A 1052 34.75 24.11 -25.05
C THR A 1052 34.57 22.59 -25.23
N ILE A 1053 33.33 22.11 -25.13
CA ILE A 1053 33.00 20.69 -25.28
C ILE A 1053 32.61 20.42 -26.73
N GLY A 1054 33.36 19.56 -27.42
CA GLY A 1054 32.99 19.05 -28.74
C GLY A 1054 31.89 18.00 -28.62
N VAL A 1055 30.76 18.24 -29.28
CA VAL A 1055 29.58 17.36 -29.25
C VAL A 1055 29.26 16.84 -30.65
N TYR A 1056 28.94 15.56 -30.75
CA TYR A 1056 28.54 14.91 -32.00
C TYR A 1056 27.01 14.78 -32.04
N PHE A 1057 26.42 15.09 -33.19
CA PHE A 1057 24.99 14.97 -33.43
C PHE A 1057 24.71 13.97 -34.56
N ARG A 1058 23.65 13.16 -34.39
CA ARG A 1058 23.03 12.38 -35.46
C ARG A 1058 21.54 12.68 -35.54
N LEU A 1059 20.97 12.53 -36.73
CA LEU A 1059 19.54 12.70 -36.94
C LEU A 1059 18.76 11.50 -36.36
N HIS A 1060 17.78 11.76 -35.51
CA HIS A 1060 16.84 10.74 -35.05
C HIS A 1060 15.81 10.44 -36.17
N PRO A 1061 15.39 9.17 -36.41
CA PRO A 1061 14.52 8.81 -37.54
C PRO A 1061 13.14 9.49 -37.60
N SER A 1062 12.68 10.13 -36.52
CA SER A 1062 11.43 10.92 -36.50
C SER A 1062 11.60 12.37 -36.99
N SER A 1063 12.81 12.77 -37.39
CA SER A 1063 13.07 14.12 -37.90
C SER A 1063 12.49 14.31 -39.31
N SER A 1064 11.89 15.47 -39.57
CA SER A 1064 11.32 15.80 -40.88
C SER A 1064 12.22 16.71 -41.74
N ILE A 1065 13.46 16.99 -41.29
CA ILE A 1065 14.50 17.71 -42.04
C ILE A 1065 15.60 16.72 -42.46
N PRO A 1066 16.04 16.70 -43.73
CA PRO A 1066 17.17 15.87 -44.16
C PRO A 1066 18.50 16.43 -43.64
N ALA A 1067 19.34 15.56 -43.06
CA ALA A 1067 20.63 15.92 -42.47
C ALA A 1067 21.72 14.90 -42.82
N PRO A 1068 23.02 15.26 -42.74
CA PRO A 1068 24.11 14.28 -42.82
C PRO A 1068 24.04 13.27 -41.66
N SER A 1069 24.55 12.06 -41.91
CA SER A 1069 24.48 10.93 -40.96
C SER A 1069 25.11 11.19 -39.59
N MET A 1070 26.10 12.10 -39.53
CA MET A 1070 26.64 12.65 -38.29
C MET A 1070 27.27 14.02 -38.58
N TRP A 1071 27.18 14.96 -37.64
CA TRP A 1071 27.95 16.21 -37.64
C TRP A 1071 28.52 16.51 -36.25
N ILE A 1072 29.42 17.49 -36.18
CA ILE A 1072 30.03 17.97 -34.93
C ILE A 1072 29.64 19.44 -34.73
N SER A 1073 29.47 19.82 -33.47
CA SER A 1073 29.33 21.19 -33.00
C SER A 1073 30.09 21.37 -31.68
N THR A 1074 30.02 22.55 -31.08
CA THR A 1074 30.70 22.87 -29.80
C THR A 1074 29.79 23.65 -28.88
N ILE A 1075 29.73 23.26 -27.61
CA ILE A 1075 29.05 24.02 -26.54
C ILE A 1075 30.08 24.56 -25.53
N THR A 1076 29.72 25.64 -24.85
CA THR A 1076 30.58 26.39 -23.91
C THR A 1076 30.00 26.45 -22.49
N SER A 1077 28.67 26.36 -22.37
CA SER A 1077 27.94 26.05 -21.15
C SER A 1077 27.47 24.59 -21.16
N ARG A 1078 26.99 24.10 -20.00
CA ARG A 1078 26.35 22.78 -19.86
C ARG A 1078 24.82 22.86 -19.98
N SER A 1079 24.29 23.74 -20.83
CA SER A 1079 22.84 23.93 -20.97
C SER A 1079 22.22 23.25 -22.20
N VAL A 1080 21.05 22.65 -22.02
CA VAL A 1080 20.21 22.07 -23.07
C VAL A 1080 19.77 23.14 -24.08
N THR A 1081 19.68 24.41 -23.66
CA THR A 1081 19.36 25.53 -24.57
C THR A 1081 20.45 25.71 -25.63
N GLU A 1082 21.72 25.86 -25.20
CA GLU A 1082 22.86 25.95 -26.10
C GLU A 1082 23.03 24.65 -26.91
N LEU A 1083 22.73 23.49 -26.33
CA LEU A 1083 22.78 22.20 -27.06
C LEU A 1083 21.73 22.11 -28.18
N ARG A 1084 20.52 22.66 -27.99
CA ARG A 1084 19.48 22.76 -29.05
C ARG A 1084 19.91 23.73 -30.15
N GLU A 1085 20.47 24.89 -29.79
CA GLU A 1085 21.03 25.86 -30.74
C GLU A 1085 22.22 25.29 -31.53
N ALA A 1086 23.14 24.59 -30.84
CA ALA A 1086 24.31 23.93 -31.41
C ALA A 1086 23.96 22.77 -32.36
N ALA A 1087 22.79 22.15 -32.18
CA ALA A 1087 22.27 21.13 -33.09
C ALA A 1087 21.79 21.73 -34.42
N VAL A 1088 21.13 22.89 -34.39
CA VAL A 1088 20.52 23.52 -35.57
C VAL A 1088 21.40 24.53 -36.31
N THR A 1089 22.51 24.99 -35.73
CA THR A 1089 23.39 26.04 -36.31
C THR A 1089 23.98 25.72 -37.68
N ARG A 1090 23.91 24.45 -38.12
CA ARG A 1090 24.47 23.98 -39.40
C ARG A 1090 23.47 24.00 -40.56
N PHE A 1091 22.19 24.25 -40.30
CA PHE A 1091 21.14 24.23 -41.32
C PHE A 1091 20.86 25.64 -41.85
N SER A 1092 20.66 25.76 -43.18
CA SER A 1092 20.40 27.03 -43.87
C SER A 1092 18.92 27.41 -43.91
N GLU A 1093 18.04 26.46 -43.63
CA GLU A 1093 16.60 26.67 -43.45
C GLU A 1093 16.30 26.68 -41.93
N PRO A 1094 15.30 27.47 -41.47
CA PRO A 1094 14.97 27.52 -40.06
C PRO A 1094 14.55 26.14 -39.55
N ALA A 1095 15.21 25.68 -38.49
CA ALA A 1095 15.04 24.35 -37.91
C ALA A 1095 14.92 24.45 -36.39
N LEU A 1096 14.03 23.65 -35.80
CA LEU A 1096 13.83 23.54 -34.37
C LEU A 1096 14.25 22.13 -33.90
N CYS A 1097 15.12 22.07 -32.90
CA CYS A 1097 15.46 20.83 -32.21
C CYS A 1097 14.44 20.57 -31.10
N VAL A 1098 13.50 19.66 -31.34
CA VAL A 1098 12.38 19.37 -30.43
C VAL A 1098 12.70 18.29 -29.40
N GLY A 1099 13.57 17.33 -29.73
CA GLY A 1099 14.02 16.28 -28.80
C GLY A 1099 15.51 15.99 -28.91
N ILE A 1100 16.14 15.70 -27.77
CA ILE A 1100 17.56 15.33 -27.64
C ILE A 1100 17.66 14.03 -26.84
N GLU A 1101 18.49 13.10 -27.30
CA GLU A 1101 18.82 11.86 -26.58
C GLU A 1101 20.34 11.68 -26.49
N GLY A 1102 20.89 11.44 -25.30
CA GLY A 1102 22.27 11.00 -25.09
C GLY A 1102 22.46 9.53 -25.46
N ILE A 1103 23.54 9.19 -26.18
CA ILE A 1103 23.83 7.84 -26.68
C ILE A 1103 25.04 7.25 -25.96
N ILE A 1104 24.79 6.34 -25.02
CA ILE A 1104 25.84 5.57 -24.36
C ILE A 1104 26.15 4.30 -25.19
N LYS A 1105 27.44 4.01 -25.38
CA LYS A 1105 27.93 2.79 -26.03
C LYS A 1105 28.53 1.84 -25.00
N ASP A 1106 28.30 0.55 -25.17
CA ASP A 1106 28.93 -0.48 -24.35
C ASP A 1106 30.42 -0.66 -24.70
N GLY A 1107 31.16 -1.38 -23.85
CA GLY A 1107 32.57 -1.69 -24.06
C GLY A 1107 32.89 -2.62 -25.25
N ARG A 1108 31.91 -2.90 -26.12
CA ARG A 1108 32.03 -3.68 -27.36
C ARG A 1108 31.57 -2.90 -28.60
N GLY A 1109 31.11 -1.65 -28.42
CA GLY A 1109 30.62 -0.78 -29.49
C GLY A 1109 29.13 -0.91 -29.81
N GLY A 1110 28.36 -1.68 -29.03
CA GLY A 1110 26.90 -1.71 -29.12
C GLY A 1110 26.27 -0.46 -28.49
N GLU A 1111 25.20 0.06 -29.07
CA GLU A 1111 24.46 1.18 -28.48
C GLU A 1111 23.51 0.66 -27.40
N MET A 1112 23.55 1.27 -26.22
CA MET A 1112 22.55 1.06 -25.17
C MET A 1112 21.33 1.97 -25.40
N LEU A 1113 20.32 1.86 -24.53
CA LEU A 1113 19.09 2.65 -24.63
C LEU A 1113 19.40 4.16 -24.72
N PRO A 1114 18.73 4.92 -25.60
CA PRO A 1114 18.83 6.37 -25.62
C PRO A 1114 18.35 6.95 -24.28
N LEU A 1115 19.14 7.84 -23.70
CA LEU A 1115 18.72 8.61 -22.53
C LEU A 1115 18.10 9.93 -23.01
N PRO A 1116 16.83 10.25 -22.73
CA PRO A 1116 16.29 11.57 -23.05
C PRO A 1116 17.06 12.64 -22.26
N VAL A 1117 17.23 13.82 -22.88
CA VAL A 1117 17.88 14.97 -22.25
C VAL A 1117 16.95 16.18 -22.39
N ASN A 1118 16.18 16.43 -21.34
CA ASN A 1118 15.14 17.44 -21.27
C ASN A 1118 15.61 18.70 -20.53
N ASP A 1119 16.40 18.54 -19.47
CA ASP A 1119 16.93 19.62 -18.64
C ASP A 1119 18.46 19.57 -18.44
N ASP A 1120 19.00 20.66 -17.88
CA ASP A 1120 20.43 20.88 -17.69
C ASP A 1120 21.07 19.90 -16.67
N SER A 1121 20.28 19.30 -15.77
CA SER A 1121 20.75 18.28 -14.81
C SER A 1121 20.87 16.90 -15.47
N GLU A 1122 19.93 16.53 -16.33
CA GLU A 1122 20.04 15.33 -17.18
C GLU A 1122 21.24 15.45 -18.14
N LEU A 1123 21.47 16.65 -18.69
CA LEU A 1123 22.64 16.93 -19.53
C LEU A 1123 23.95 16.85 -18.76
N GLU A 1124 24.05 17.45 -17.57
CA GLU A 1124 25.24 17.39 -16.72
C GLU A 1124 25.55 15.94 -16.31
N ALA A 1125 24.55 15.17 -15.88
CA ALA A 1125 24.71 13.76 -15.54
C ALA A 1125 25.20 12.91 -16.73
N TYR A 1126 24.70 13.18 -17.95
CA TYR A 1126 25.17 12.50 -19.16
C TYR A 1126 26.61 12.90 -19.54
N LEU A 1127 26.95 14.20 -19.47
CA LEU A 1127 28.28 14.70 -19.78
C LEU A 1127 29.34 14.18 -18.80
N ASP A 1128 29.00 14.07 -17.51
CA ASP A 1128 29.89 13.51 -16.48
C ASP A 1128 29.99 11.98 -16.58
N HIS A 1129 28.92 11.28 -17.00
CA HIS A 1129 28.98 9.83 -17.27
C HIS A 1129 29.88 9.47 -18.46
N VAL A 1130 29.86 10.28 -19.52
CA VAL A 1130 30.69 10.06 -20.73
C VAL A 1130 32.12 10.61 -20.56
N GLN A 1131 32.38 11.40 -19.52
CA GLN A 1131 33.63 12.13 -19.30
C GLN A 1131 34.86 11.19 -19.27
N GLY A 1132 35.74 11.35 -20.25
CA GLY A 1132 36.96 10.54 -20.38
C GLY A 1132 36.77 9.14 -20.99
N MET A 1133 35.54 8.72 -21.32
CA MET A 1133 35.28 7.42 -21.96
C MET A 1133 35.11 7.51 -23.49
N MET A 1134 34.34 8.48 -23.99
CA MET A 1134 34.19 8.81 -25.41
C MET A 1134 33.85 10.29 -25.60
N ALA A 1135 33.69 10.75 -26.85
CA ALA A 1135 33.11 12.07 -27.13
C ALA A 1135 31.58 12.02 -26.99
N PRO A 1136 30.92 13.00 -26.34
CA PRO A 1136 29.47 13.05 -26.20
C PRO A 1136 28.77 13.00 -27.57
N THR A 1137 27.88 12.01 -27.75
CA THR A 1137 27.10 11.85 -28.98
C THR A 1137 25.61 11.94 -28.66
N PHE A 1138 24.86 12.71 -29.44
CA PHE A 1138 23.43 12.94 -29.25
C PHE A 1138 22.62 12.57 -30.50
N SER A 1139 21.47 11.95 -30.26
CA SER A 1139 20.38 11.77 -31.22
C SER A 1139 19.52 13.04 -31.15
N VAL A 1140 19.21 13.69 -32.28
CA VAL A 1140 18.37 14.90 -32.28
C VAL A 1140 17.20 14.78 -33.24
N THR A 1141 16.00 15.17 -32.78
CA THR A 1141 14.79 15.25 -33.60
C THR A 1141 14.60 16.68 -34.08
N LEU A 1142 14.67 16.90 -35.40
CA LEU A 1142 14.60 18.21 -36.03
C LEU A 1142 13.34 18.38 -36.88
N VAL A 1143 12.68 19.55 -36.76
CA VAL A 1143 11.48 19.94 -37.53
C VAL A 1143 11.60 21.36 -38.12
N PRO A 1144 10.91 21.70 -39.23
CA PRO A 1144 10.93 23.05 -39.80
C PRO A 1144 10.43 24.12 -38.84
N GLY A 1145 11.23 25.18 -38.69
CA GLY A 1145 10.91 26.36 -37.87
C GLY A 1145 10.05 27.37 -38.61
N ASN A 1146 8.78 27.04 -38.87
CA ASN A 1146 7.79 28.04 -39.26
C ASN A 1146 7.28 28.78 -38.02
N ASN A 1147 7.25 30.12 -38.09
CA ASN A 1147 7.18 30.99 -36.92
C ASN A 1147 5.75 31.33 -36.46
N GLU A 1148 4.93 30.29 -36.29
CA GLU A 1148 3.61 30.31 -35.64
C GLU A 1148 3.60 29.21 -34.56
N TRP A 1149 2.63 29.22 -33.64
CA TRP A 1149 2.57 28.36 -32.43
C TRP A 1149 3.57 28.76 -31.33
N ALA A 1150 3.60 30.07 -31.02
CA ALA A 1150 4.00 30.61 -29.71
C ALA A 1150 2.76 31.22 -29.03
#